data_AF-A0A1F9YQE7-F1
#
_entry.id   AF-A0A1F9YQE7-F1
#
_cell.length_a   1.000
_cell.length_b   1.000
_cell.length_c   1.000
_cell.angle_alpha   90.00
_cell.angle_beta   90.00
_cell.angle_gamma   90.00
#
_symmetry.space_group_name_H-M   'P 1'
#
loop_
_entity.id
_entity.type
_entity.pdbx_description
1 polymer ?
#
loop_
_entity_poly.entity_id
_entity_poly.type
_entity_poly.pdbx_seq_one_letter_code
_entity_poly.pdbx_strand_id
1 'polypeptide(L)'
;MIREAIQMAVARQDLGSQAARQVMLEMMSGAATPSQVGSFLTAMRMKGETEDELFGFVSAMRERATYVTAPAGSIDMCGTGGDGMHTFNVSTAASFVVAAGGVPVAKHGNRSVSSKCGSADLLAALGLPTDLGPSEVQRCLRDVGFGFMFAPLFHSSMLNVLGPRREIGVRTFFNILGPMANPAGVRRQLIGVFDPSMAGPMAKVLKRLGTERAMLVHGMGTDEITNLGTTNVVEIRGGEMHAYNLSPQSLGVSIASKEDIAGGGPVENARMVVRTLKGERSARADIVAMNAGAGLYVAGRTESVREGVERALELMREGAGYRKLKEYASVADRLEKERQERSTPDELLGMRLHPNTLRGRARGITEALLFRISSSPDGSARLAMLDDDILSDPTALSVIALTRLSSLMADGPPDFTPGRRSSVRLSEAIRAADGLAVIAEYKPRSPSSAPLEVSPPPLEMAELYESTGVAGVSVLAEPSFFSGGPELFSMFRARTSRPMLFKDFVVSGDQIRLASGLGADAVLLIAKLLSPEALKDLAKDCSAHGMEPLVEIHDEADLRKFLTSGCAGLVKLVGINCRDLRTLATDLSTLKGLKELLPEDKIAVAESGIGVPGDLRAAEGFDAVLVGSAIMRSDDPSRLVNELVAVGRRLSS
;
A
#
# COMPACT_ATOMS: atom_id res chain seq x y z
N MET A 1 -15.87 35.80 -1.93
CA MET A 1 -14.91 36.40 -1.00
C MET A 1 -13.47 36.26 -1.52
N ILE A 2 -13.12 35.13 -2.14
CA ILE A 2 -11.74 34.82 -2.55
C ILE A 2 -11.10 35.86 -3.49
N ARG A 3 -11.88 36.54 -4.35
CA ARG A 3 -11.34 37.59 -5.24
C ARG A 3 -10.76 38.78 -4.49
N GLU A 4 -11.45 39.26 -3.47
CA GLU A 4 -10.97 40.35 -2.60
C GLU A 4 -9.77 39.89 -1.78
N ALA A 5 -9.82 38.66 -1.27
CA ALA A 5 -8.72 38.04 -0.53
C ALA A 5 -7.44 37.93 -1.37
N ILE A 6 -7.54 37.60 -2.67
CA ILE A 6 -6.41 37.59 -3.60
C ILE A 6 -5.82 39.00 -3.73
N GLN A 7 -6.66 40.04 -3.91
CA GLN A 7 -6.19 41.43 -4.01
C GLN A 7 -5.43 41.86 -2.76
N MET A 8 -5.96 41.54 -1.57
CA MET A 8 -5.29 41.81 -0.30
C MET A 8 -3.96 41.07 -0.19
N ALA A 9 -3.94 39.76 -0.48
CA ALA A 9 -2.72 38.95 -0.38
C ALA A 9 -1.62 39.43 -1.35
N VAL A 10 -1.98 39.81 -2.58
CA VAL A 10 -1.05 40.39 -3.56
C VAL A 10 -0.51 41.74 -3.08
N ALA A 11 -1.34 42.56 -2.44
CA ALA A 11 -0.93 43.82 -1.81
C ALA A 11 -0.18 43.62 -0.47
N ARG A 12 0.13 42.36 -0.08
CA ARG A 12 0.74 41.98 1.20
C ARG A 12 -0.03 42.48 2.42
N GLN A 13 -1.35 42.52 2.32
CA GLN A 13 -2.24 42.86 3.42
C GLN A 13 -2.76 41.57 4.08
N ASP A 14 -2.80 41.58 5.42
CA ASP A 14 -3.25 40.44 6.19
C ASP A 14 -4.77 40.31 6.19
N LEU A 15 -5.25 39.07 6.14
CA LEU A 15 -6.65 38.75 6.34
C LEU A 15 -6.91 38.53 7.84
N GLY A 16 -8.05 39.04 8.31
CA GLY A 16 -8.58 38.63 9.61
C GLY A 16 -9.02 37.17 9.60
N SER A 17 -9.07 36.54 10.78
CA SER A 17 -9.42 35.12 10.92
C SER A 17 -10.78 34.74 10.32
N GLN A 18 -11.78 35.63 10.42
CA GLN A 18 -13.10 35.40 9.81
C GLN A 18 -13.04 35.40 8.28
N ALA A 19 -12.28 36.32 7.68
CA ALA A 19 -12.10 36.38 6.23
C ALA A 19 -11.34 35.15 5.72
N ALA A 20 -10.25 34.78 6.39
CA ALA A 20 -9.48 33.57 6.09
C ALA A 20 -10.36 32.31 6.18
N ARG A 21 -11.19 32.19 7.23
CA ARG A 21 -12.15 31.09 7.37
C ARG A 21 -13.14 31.04 6.20
N GLN A 22 -13.71 32.18 5.79
CA GLN A 22 -14.67 32.23 4.68
C GLN A 22 -14.03 31.86 3.34
N VAL A 23 -12.82 32.34 3.07
CA VAL A 23 -12.07 31.98 1.86
C VAL A 23 -11.80 30.47 1.82
N MET A 24 -11.42 29.88 2.96
CA MET A 24 -11.21 28.44 3.05
C MET A 24 -12.49 27.65 2.80
N LEU A 25 -13.63 28.09 3.36
CA LEU A 25 -14.92 27.46 3.09
C LEU A 25 -15.34 27.55 1.61
N GLU A 26 -15.05 28.69 0.96
CA GLU A 26 -15.30 28.90 -0.48
C GLU A 26 -14.43 27.98 -1.36
N MET A 27 -13.16 27.76 -0.98
CA MET A 27 -12.29 26.79 -1.65
C MET A 27 -12.75 25.35 -1.41
N MET A 28 -13.08 25.00 -0.17
CA MET A 28 -13.49 23.64 0.23
C MET A 28 -14.87 23.25 -0.31
N SER A 29 -15.76 24.21 -0.62
CA SER A 29 -17.05 23.94 -1.25
C SER A 29 -16.97 23.78 -2.79
N GLY A 30 -15.82 24.10 -3.40
CA GLY A 30 -15.67 24.13 -4.85
C GLY A 30 -16.26 25.37 -5.53
N ALA A 31 -16.64 26.39 -4.76
CA ALA A 31 -17.16 27.65 -5.32
C ALA A 31 -16.05 28.51 -5.97
N ALA A 32 -14.80 28.35 -5.52
CA ALA A 32 -13.64 28.99 -6.14
C ALA A 32 -13.15 28.20 -7.36
N THR A 33 -12.81 28.91 -8.45
CA THR A 33 -12.24 28.27 -9.63
C THR A 33 -10.80 27.81 -9.39
N PRO A 34 -10.28 26.81 -10.14
CA PRO A 34 -8.89 26.37 -10.03
C PRO A 34 -7.87 27.51 -10.09
N SER A 35 -8.07 28.47 -10.99
CA SER A 35 -7.20 29.64 -11.14
C SER A 35 -7.24 30.57 -9.92
N GLN A 36 -8.41 30.73 -9.29
CA GLN A 36 -8.55 31.55 -8.08
C GLN A 36 -7.85 30.88 -6.90
N VAL A 37 -8.04 29.57 -6.72
CA VAL A 37 -7.33 28.79 -5.70
C VAL A 37 -5.82 28.93 -5.91
N GLY A 38 -5.33 28.71 -7.13
CA GLY A 38 -3.90 28.79 -7.40
C GLY A 38 -3.30 30.18 -7.21
N SER A 39 -4.01 31.21 -7.62
CA SER A 39 -3.62 32.61 -7.38
C SER A 39 -3.56 32.93 -5.90
N PHE A 40 -4.59 32.56 -5.12
CA PHE A 40 -4.63 32.81 -3.69
C PHE A 40 -3.50 32.11 -2.95
N LEU A 41 -3.27 30.83 -3.24
CA LEU A 41 -2.20 30.05 -2.61
C LEU A 41 -0.81 30.62 -2.87
N THR A 42 -0.55 31.05 -4.10
CA THR A 42 0.72 31.67 -4.47
C THR A 42 0.90 33.02 -3.76
N ALA A 43 -0.14 33.86 -3.76
CA ALA A 43 -0.11 35.17 -3.10
C ALA A 43 0.11 35.05 -1.59
N MET A 44 -0.60 34.14 -0.91
CA MET A 44 -0.42 33.88 0.53
C MET A 44 1.00 33.42 0.85
N ARG A 45 1.56 32.51 0.04
CA ARG A 45 2.93 32.04 0.23
C ARG A 45 3.96 33.17 0.09
N MET A 46 3.74 34.10 -0.84
CA MET A 46 4.61 35.26 -1.05
C MET A 46 4.46 36.32 0.05
N LYS A 47 3.24 36.48 0.59
CA LYS A 47 2.97 37.39 1.71
C LYS A 47 3.58 36.86 3.02
N GLY A 48 3.47 35.56 3.26
CA GLY A 48 3.67 34.93 4.56
C GLY A 48 2.37 34.93 5.36
N GLU A 49 2.01 33.78 5.91
CA GLU A 49 0.76 33.57 6.62
C GLU A 49 0.84 34.00 8.09
N THR A 50 -0.20 34.69 8.58
CA THR A 50 -0.30 35.12 9.97
C THR A 50 -1.01 34.09 10.85
N GLU A 51 -0.91 34.25 12.16
CA GLU A 51 -1.60 33.39 13.13
C GLU A 51 -3.14 33.43 12.95
N ASP A 52 -3.71 34.61 12.69
CA ASP A 52 -5.15 34.77 12.46
C ASP A 52 -5.62 34.05 11.20
N GLU A 53 -4.83 34.13 10.14
CA GLU A 53 -5.11 33.45 8.88
C GLU A 53 -5.06 31.94 9.04
N LEU A 54 -3.99 31.41 9.64
CA LEU A 54 -3.85 29.99 9.91
C LEU A 54 -4.97 29.48 10.83
N PHE A 55 -5.32 30.22 11.88
CA PHE A 55 -6.45 29.88 12.74
C PHE A 55 -7.77 29.83 11.96
N GLY A 56 -8.03 30.80 11.09
CA GLY A 56 -9.21 30.82 10.23
C GLY A 56 -9.26 29.61 9.29
N PHE A 57 -8.14 29.28 8.63
CA PHE A 57 -8.04 28.15 7.72
C PHE A 57 -8.23 26.80 8.41
N VAL A 58 -7.54 26.55 9.53
CA VAL A 58 -7.70 25.29 10.30
C VAL A 58 -9.12 25.16 10.85
N SER A 59 -9.72 26.26 11.32
CA SER A 59 -11.08 26.25 11.84
C SER A 59 -12.09 25.80 10.78
N ALA A 60 -11.97 26.32 9.55
CA ALA A 60 -12.78 25.86 8.42
C ALA A 60 -12.55 24.38 8.09
N MET A 61 -11.30 23.90 8.15
CA MET A 61 -11.00 22.48 7.92
C MET A 61 -11.67 21.58 8.96
N ARG A 62 -11.53 21.92 10.25
CA ARG A 62 -12.16 21.16 11.34
C ARG A 62 -13.69 21.15 11.17
N GLU A 63 -14.29 22.30 10.88
CA GLU A 63 -15.75 22.43 10.69
C GLU A 63 -16.31 21.52 9.59
N ARG A 64 -15.57 21.34 8.50
CA ARG A 64 -15.96 20.50 7.36
C ARG A 64 -15.46 19.06 7.46
N ALA A 65 -14.72 18.71 8.52
CA ALA A 65 -14.23 17.37 8.72
C ALA A 65 -15.38 16.42 9.06
N THR A 66 -15.22 15.16 8.69
CA THR A 66 -16.11 14.10 9.18
C THR A 66 -15.65 13.73 10.58
N TYR A 67 -16.45 14.03 11.61
CA TYR A 67 -15.99 13.89 13.00
C TYR A 67 -15.92 12.44 13.49
N VAL A 68 -14.96 12.18 14.37
CA VAL A 68 -14.80 10.91 15.11
C VAL A 68 -14.82 11.19 16.60
N THR A 69 -15.69 10.52 17.33
CA THR A 69 -15.67 10.57 18.80
C THR A 69 -14.53 9.71 19.34
N ALA A 70 -13.54 10.33 19.99
CA ALA A 70 -12.42 9.63 20.61
C ALA A 70 -12.53 9.63 22.15
N PRO A 71 -11.99 8.61 22.83
CA PRO A 71 -11.92 8.58 24.29
C PRO A 71 -11.22 9.81 24.88
N ALA A 72 -11.58 10.20 26.10
CA ALA A 72 -10.91 11.30 26.79
C ALA A 72 -9.40 11.02 26.95
N GLY A 73 -8.58 12.06 26.79
CA GLY A 73 -7.13 11.93 26.85
C GLY A 73 -6.48 11.27 25.62
N SER A 74 -7.25 11.05 24.54
CA SER A 74 -6.69 10.61 23.26
C SER A 74 -5.64 11.60 22.75
N ILE A 75 -4.60 11.05 22.13
CA ILE A 75 -3.55 11.84 21.49
C ILE A 75 -3.50 11.61 19.99
N ASP A 76 -2.86 12.53 19.28
CA ASP A 76 -2.40 12.33 17.90
C ASP A 76 -0.87 12.48 17.82
N MET A 77 -0.27 11.71 16.92
CA MET A 77 1.16 11.73 16.64
C MET A 77 1.33 11.74 15.13
N CYS A 78 1.62 12.92 14.57
CA CYS A 78 1.73 13.11 13.13
C CYS A 78 2.81 14.15 12.79
N GLY A 79 3.34 14.07 11.58
CA GLY A 79 4.29 15.04 11.05
C GLY A 79 3.67 15.83 9.91
N THR A 80 4.21 17.00 9.62
CA THR A 80 3.90 17.74 8.39
C THR A 80 4.35 17.01 7.13
N GLY A 81 5.31 16.09 7.25
CA GLY A 81 6.00 15.42 6.14
C GLY A 81 6.88 16.37 5.33
N GLY A 82 7.56 15.82 4.32
CA GLY A 82 8.37 16.63 3.39
C GLY A 82 9.73 17.09 3.94
N ASP A 83 10.25 16.37 4.92
CA ASP A 83 11.58 16.59 5.51
C ASP A 83 12.73 16.14 4.58
N GLY A 84 12.44 15.30 3.57
CA GLY A 84 13.43 14.80 2.60
C GLY A 84 14.41 13.78 3.18
N MET A 85 14.21 13.32 4.41
CA MET A 85 15.11 12.39 5.09
C MET A 85 14.79 10.93 4.80
N HIS A 86 13.58 10.65 4.28
CA HIS A 86 13.13 9.31 3.89
C HIS A 86 13.31 8.27 5.01
N THR A 87 13.04 8.67 6.26
CA THR A 87 13.01 7.77 7.41
C THR A 87 11.89 6.73 7.27
N PHE A 88 12.02 5.60 7.98
CA PHE A 88 10.90 4.67 8.09
C PHE A 88 9.76 5.28 8.93
N ASN A 89 8.56 4.67 8.96
CA ASN A 89 7.37 5.26 9.58
C ASN A 89 7.40 5.29 11.13
N VAL A 90 8.27 6.12 11.70
CA VAL A 90 8.50 6.30 13.15
C VAL A 90 7.22 6.64 13.90
N SER A 91 6.52 7.73 13.54
CA SER A 91 5.30 8.13 14.23
C SER A 91 4.20 7.06 14.22
N THR A 92 4.11 6.21 13.18
CA THR A 92 3.13 5.11 13.15
C THR A 92 3.52 3.97 14.09
N ALA A 93 4.80 3.57 14.08
CA ALA A 93 5.29 2.56 15.03
C ALA A 93 5.16 3.04 16.49
N ALA A 94 5.55 4.29 16.76
CA ALA A 94 5.44 4.91 18.08
C ALA A 94 3.98 4.95 18.58
N SER A 95 3.03 5.21 17.69
CA SER A 95 1.59 5.22 18.04
C SER A 95 1.11 3.87 18.61
N PHE A 96 1.58 2.74 18.08
CA PHE A 96 1.23 1.42 18.63
C PHE A 96 1.87 1.16 20.00
N VAL A 97 3.08 1.67 20.23
CA VAL A 97 3.74 1.60 21.55
C VAL A 97 2.98 2.44 22.57
N VAL A 98 2.55 3.65 22.20
CA VAL A 98 1.75 4.53 23.06
C VAL A 98 0.38 3.91 23.38
N ALA A 99 -0.29 3.35 22.37
CA ALA A 99 -1.55 2.62 22.57
C ALA A 99 -1.37 1.39 23.48
N ALA A 100 -0.24 0.68 23.38
CA ALA A 100 0.09 -0.41 24.29
C ALA A 100 0.35 0.09 25.73
N GLY A 101 0.80 1.33 25.91
CA GLY A 101 0.92 2.01 27.20
C GLY A 101 -0.40 2.52 27.80
N GLY A 102 -1.56 2.18 27.21
CA GLY A 102 -2.88 2.53 27.74
C GLY A 102 -3.31 3.97 27.43
N VAL A 103 -2.75 4.58 26.39
CA VAL A 103 -3.14 5.90 25.89
C VAL A 103 -3.87 5.72 24.56
N PRO A 104 -5.14 6.12 24.44
CA PRO A 104 -5.84 6.08 23.16
C PRO A 104 -5.14 6.96 22.11
N VAL A 105 -4.87 6.42 20.93
CA VAL A 105 -4.24 7.16 19.83
C VAL A 105 -5.20 7.29 18.64
N ALA A 106 -5.64 8.52 18.39
CA ALA A 106 -6.46 8.89 17.24
C ALA A 106 -5.56 9.47 16.14
N LYS A 107 -4.88 8.57 15.43
CA LYS A 107 -3.85 8.94 14.45
C LYS A 107 -4.48 9.48 13.18
N HIS A 108 -4.17 10.73 12.84
CA HIS A 108 -4.48 11.30 11.53
C HIS A 108 -3.33 11.03 10.56
N GLY A 109 -3.63 10.55 9.35
CA GLY A 109 -2.59 10.15 8.41
C GLY A 109 -3.01 10.23 6.95
N ASN A 110 -2.02 10.15 6.07
CA ASN A 110 -2.22 10.24 4.63
C ASN A 110 -1.28 9.27 3.89
N ARG A 111 -1.52 9.11 2.58
CA ARG A 111 -0.55 8.51 1.65
C ARG A 111 0.62 9.47 1.43
N SER A 112 1.75 8.94 0.99
CA SER A 112 2.90 9.77 0.71
C SER A 112 2.65 10.78 -0.41
N VAL A 113 3.15 12.01 -0.22
CA VAL A 113 3.24 13.04 -1.28
C VAL A 113 4.71 13.27 -1.70
N SER A 114 5.67 13.07 -0.80
CA SER A 114 7.10 13.36 -1.00
C SER A 114 8.07 12.31 -0.43
N SER A 115 7.60 11.41 0.45
CA SER A 115 8.37 10.29 1.01
C SER A 115 8.18 9.01 0.16
N LYS A 116 8.89 7.92 0.49
CA LYS A 116 8.68 6.62 -0.18
C LYS A 116 7.46 5.86 0.36
N CYS A 117 6.94 6.20 1.55
CA CYS A 117 5.84 5.48 2.20
C CYS A 117 5.15 6.34 3.27
N GLY A 118 3.87 6.66 3.06
CA GLY A 118 3.02 7.31 4.05
C GLY A 118 2.45 6.33 5.09
N SER A 119 1.78 6.85 6.12
CA SER A 119 1.16 5.99 7.14
C SER A 119 0.04 5.12 6.58
N ALA A 120 -0.72 5.62 5.61
CA ALA A 120 -1.72 4.81 4.90
C ALA A 120 -1.05 3.72 4.04
N ASP A 121 0.06 4.03 3.35
CA ASP A 121 0.77 3.06 2.52
C ASP A 121 1.37 1.93 3.37
N LEU A 122 1.91 2.26 4.56
CA LEU A 122 2.37 1.28 5.54
C LEU A 122 1.25 0.34 6.01
N LEU A 123 0.11 0.90 6.44
CA LEU A 123 -1.01 0.09 6.93
C LEU A 123 -1.55 -0.82 5.82
N ALA A 124 -1.64 -0.31 4.59
CA ALA A 124 -2.02 -1.12 3.43
C ALA A 124 -1.02 -2.27 3.16
N ALA A 125 0.29 -2.00 3.26
CA ALA A 125 1.34 -3.01 3.12
C ALA A 125 1.34 -4.05 4.26
N LEU A 126 0.86 -3.69 5.44
CA LEU A 126 0.58 -4.60 6.56
C LEU A 126 -0.73 -5.40 6.37
N GLY A 127 -1.44 -5.19 5.26
CA GLY A 127 -2.69 -5.86 4.96
C GLY A 127 -3.92 -5.26 5.62
N LEU A 128 -3.80 -4.12 6.29
CA LEU A 128 -4.84 -3.50 7.12
C LEU A 128 -5.74 -2.56 6.30
N PRO A 129 -7.03 -2.43 6.66
CA PRO A 129 -7.92 -1.47 6.01
C PRO A 129 -7.51 -0.04 6.38
N THR A 130 -7.33 0.80 5.36
CA THR A 130 -6.98 2.22 5.54
C THR A 130 -8.18 3.14 5.44
N ASP A 131 -9.29 2.66 4.91
CA ASP A 131 -10.44 3.46 4.51
C ASP A 131 -11.64 3.28 5.46
N LEU A 132 -11.42 2.79 6.68
CA LEU A 132 -12.48 2.63 7.68
C LEU A 132 -13.24 3.94 7.90
N GLY A 133 -14.57 3.84 7.95
CA GLY A 133 -15.45 4.98 8.17
C GLY A 133 -15.41 5.48 9.62
N PRO A 134 -16.07 6.61 9.90
CA PRO A 134 -16.07 7.21 11.24
C PRO A 134 -16.55 6.25 12.32
N SER A 135 -17.62 5.49 12.03
CA SER A 135 -18.23 4.56 12.98
C SER A 135 -17.26 3.42 13.36
N GLU A 136 -16.54 2.89 12.38
CA GLU A 136 -15.55 1.83 12.54
C GLU A 136 -14.32 2.35 13.29
N VAL A 137 -13.82 3.54 12.95
CA VAL A 137 -12.69 4.17 13.65
C VAL A 137 -13.04 4.43 15.12
N GLN A 138 -14.24 4.90 15.44
CA GLN A 138 -14.70 5.06 16.83
C GLN A 138 -14.69 3.73 17.59
N ARG A 139 -15.11 2.63 16.95
CA ARG A 139 -15.05 1.29 17.55
C ARG A 139 -13.61 0.83 17.76
N CYS A 140 -12.71 1.04 16.80
CA CYS A 140 -11.28 0.75 16.98
C CYS A 140 -10.67 1.52 18.16
N LEU A 141 -10.97 2.82 18.29
CA LEU A 141 -10.49 3.65 19.40
C LEU A 141 -10.99 3.15 20.76
N ARG A 142 -12.26 2.77 20.85
CA ARG A 142 -12.86 2.26 22.08
C ARG A 142 -12.35 0.86 22.44
N ASP A 143 -12.33 -0.05 21.47
CA ASP A 143 -12.08 -1.48 21.71
C ASP A 143 -10.57 -1.77 21.83
N VAL A 144 -9.73 -1.04 21.07
CA VAL A 144 -8.28 -1.30 20.97
C VAL A 144 -7.43 -0.19 21.59
N GLY A 145 -7.94 1.05 21.63
CA GLY A 145 -7.16 2.23 21.98
C GLY A 145 -6.34 2.80 20.81
N PHE A 146 -6.62 2.37 19.58
CA PHE A 146 -5.97 2.92 18.37
C PHE A 146 -7.00 3.06 17.24
N GLY A 147 -7.00 4.20 16.57
CA GLY A 147 -7.80 4.44 15.38
C GLY A 147 -7.02 5.25 14.35
N PHE A 148 -7.12 4.85 13.08
CA PHE A 148 -6.50 5.54 11.97
C PHE A 148 -7.55 6.30 11.16
N MET A 149 -7.34 7.60 10.98
CA MET A 149 -8.19 8.47 10.17
C MET A 149 -7.44 8.84 8.90
N PHE A 150 -7.88 8.31 7.76
CA PHE A 150 -7.26 8.60 6.47
C PHE A 150 -7.73 9.94 5.91
N ALA A 151 -6.82 10.91 5.83
CA ALA A 151 -7.15 12.31 5.55
C ALA A 151 -8.10 12.54 4.36
N PRO A 152 -7.95 11.89 3.18
CA PRO A 152 -8.87 12.08 2.06
C PRO A 152 -10.32 11.66 2.35
N LEU A 153 -10.52 10.68 3.24
CA LEU A 153 -11.86 10.24 3.64
C LEU A 153 -12.49 11.21 4.64
N PHE A 154 -11.70 11.68 5.60
CA PHE A 154 -12.19 12.53 6.69
C PHE A 154 -12.22 14.02 6.35
N HIS A 155 -11.52 14.43 5.29
CA HIS A 155 -11.48 15.79 4.75
C HIS A 155 -11.82 15.79 3.25
N SER A 156 -12.92 15.13 2.86
CA SER A 156 -13.31 14.96 1.44
C SER A 156 -13.46 16.27 0.65
N SER A 157 -13.85 17.35 1.32
CA SER A 157 -13.92 18.71 0.76
C SER A 157 -12.57 19.26 0.27
N MET A 158 -11.46 18.65 0.70
CA MET A 158 -10.11 18.98 0.21
C MET A 158 -9.87 18.55 -1.23
N LEU A 159 -10.69 17.65 -1.80
CA LEU A 159 -10.58 17.24 -3.21
C LEU A 159 -10.66 18.44 -4.16
N ASN A 160 -11.45 19.45 -3.81
CA ASN A 160 -11.65 20.68 -4.58
C ASN A 160 -10.38 21.53 -4.74
N VAL A 161 -9.38 21.36 -3.86
CA VAL A 161 -8.11 22.10 -3.92
C VAL A 161 -6.94 21.23 -4.36
N LEU A 162 -7.12 19.92 -4.53
CA LEU A 162 -6.01 19.01 -4.89
C LEU A 162 -5.43 19.30 -6.27
N GLY A 163 -6.28 19.50 -7.29
CA GLY A 163 -5.85 19.82 -8.65
C GLY A 163 -4.94 21.05 -8.70
N PRO A 164 -5.42 22.23 -8.26
CA PRO A 164 -4.62 23.44 -8.20
C PRO A 164 -3.32 23.28 -7.42
N ARG A 165 -3.34 22.58 -6.28
CA ARG A 165 -2.12 22.35 -5.48
C ARG A 165 -1.08 21.52 -6.23
N ARG A 166 -1.51 20.50 -6.98
CA ARG A 166 -0.62 19.68 -7.81
C ARG A 166 -0.04 20.50 -8.97
N GLU A 167 -0.87 21.31 -9.63
CA GLU A 167 -0.47 22.14 -10.77
C GLU A 167 0.55 23.22 -10.40
N ILE A 168 0.39 23.89 -9.25
CA ILE A 168 1.34 24.93 -8.80
C ILE A 168 2.67 24.31 -8.38
N GLY A 169 2.65 23.14 -7.74
CA GLY A 169 3.85 22.39 -7.38
C GLY A 169 4.73 23.03 -6.28
N VAL A 170 4.27 24.08 -5.58
CA VAL A 170 5.01 24.72 -4.48
C VAL A 170 4.36 24.46 -3.12
N ARG A 171 5.14 24.55 -2.03
CA ARG A 171 4.64 24.45 -0.66
C ARG A 171 3.79 25.67 -0.30
N THR A 172 2.68 25.44 0.40
CA THR A 172 1.72 26.47 0.83
C THR A 172 1.31 26.22 2.29
N PHE A 173 0.51 27.10 2.89
CA PHE A 173 -0.03 26.87 4.24
C PHE A 173 -0.72 25.51 4.41
N PHE A 174 -1.26 24.90 3.36
CA PHE A 174 -1.85 23.56 3.44
C PHE A 174 -0.88 22.47 3.93
N ASN A 175 0.44 22.67 3.77
CA ASN A 175 1.46 21.75 4.26
C ASN A 175 1.57 21.75 5.80
N ILE A 176 1.13 22.83 6.48
CA ILE A 176 1.17 22.93 7.95
C ILE A 176 -0.21 22.73 8.60
N LEU A 177 -1.31 22.83 7.86
CA LEU A 177 -2.66 22.66 8.44
C LEU A 177 -2.99 21.22 8.84
N GLY A 178 -2.45 20.23 8.12
CA GLY A 178 -2.82 18.81 8.27
C GLY A 178 -2.75 18.29 9.71
N PRO A 179 -1.60 18.45 10.41
CA PRO A 179 -1.46 18.07 11.82
C PRO A 179 -2.40 18.78 12.78
N MET A 180 -2.88 19.98 12.44
CA MET A 180 -3.79 20.76 13.28
C MET A 180 -5.27 20.44 13.00
N ALA A 181 -5.58 19.67 11.95
CA ALA A 181 -6.94 19.38 11.50
C ALA A 181 -7.40 17.95 11.84
N ASN A 182 -6.96 17.39 12.98
CA ASN A 182 -7.36 16.05 13.40
C ASN A 182 -8.91 15.95 13.57
N PRO A 183 -9.60 15.02 12.87
CA PRO A 183 -11.07 14.89 12.92
C PRO A 183 -11.64 14.44 14.28
N ALA A 184 -10.80 13.89 15.15
CA ALA A 184 -11.19 13.49 16.50
C ALA A 184 -11.12 14.63 17.54
N GLY A 185 -10.68 15.83 17.12
CA GLY A 185 -10.61 17.00 18.01
C GLY A 185 -9.71 16.78 19.23
N VAL A 186 -8.63 16.00 19.07
CA VAL A 186 -7.70 15.72 20.17
C VAL A 186 -7.14 17.01 20.76
N ARG A 187 -6.99 17.04 22.09
CA ARG A 187 -6.40 18.18 22.82
C ARG A 187 -4.94 17.95 23.21
N ARG A 188 -4.39 16.80 22.81
CA ARG A 188 -3.02 16.36 23.11
C ARG A 188 -2.33 15.87 21.85
N GLN A 189 -1.18 16.43 21.50
CA GLN A 189 -0.54 16.14 20.20
C GLN A 189 0.99 16.15 20.28
N LEU A 190 1.63 15.20 19.58
CA LEU A 190 3.04 15.30 19.18
C LEU A 190 3.06 15.60 17.69
N ILE A 191 3.59 16.76 17.31
CA ILE A 191 3.59 17.24 15.93
C ILE A 191 5.02 17.43 15.44
N GLY A 192 5.39 16.63 14.45
CA GLY A 192 6.58 16.85 13.66
C GLY A 192 6.46 18.06 12.74
N VAL A 193 7.46 18.93 12.71
CA VAL A 193 7.54 20.03 11.73
C VAL A 193 8.80 19.92 10.87
N PHE A 194 8.63 20.06 9.56
CA PHE A 194 9.76 20.02 8.61
C PHE A 194 10.68 21.24 8.73
N ASP A 195 10.15 22.38 9.20
CA ASP A 195 10.87 23.64 9.38
C ASP A 195 10.69 24.12 10.82
N PRO A 196 11.77 24.28 11.60
CA PRO A 196 11.69 24.66 13.01
C PRO A 196 11.07 26.04 13.21
N SER A 197 11.14 26.94 12.22
CA SER A 197 10.51 28.27 12.30
C SER A 197 8.97 28.20 12.36
N MET A 198 8.38 27.09 11.91
CA MET A 198 6.92 26.89 11.92
C MET A 198 6.38 26.40 13.27
N ALA A 199 7.23 25.87 14.15
CA ALA A 199 6.81 25.35 15.46
C ALA A 199 6.14 26.43 16.32
N GLY A 200 6.71 27.64 16.38
CA GLY A 200 6.14 28.76 17.14
C GLY A 200 4.75 29.18 16.65
N PRO A 201 4.57 29.54 15.36
CA PRO A 201 3.28 29.87 14.79
C PRO A 201 2.22 28.78 14.98
N MET A 202 2.56 27.52 14.72
CA MET A 202 1.64 26.39 14.90
C MET A 202 1.24 26.23 16.38
N ALA A 203 2.17 26.40 17.32
CA ALA A 203 1.87 26.32 18.75
C ALA A 203 0.83 27.37 19.19
N LYS A 204 0.95 28.60 18.70
CA LYS A 204 -0.02 29.67 19.00
C LYS A 204 -1.42 29.36 18.46
N VAL A 205 -1.50 28.87 17.22
CA VAL A 205 -2.77 28.43 16.60
C VAL A 205 -3.38 27.28 17.40
N LEU A 206 -2.59 26.28 17.79
CA LEU A 206 -3.05 25.14 18.59
C LEU A 206 -3.60 25.57 19.96
N LYS A 207 -2.96 26.54 20.63
CA LYS A 207 -3.44 27.11 21.88
C LYS A 207 -4.82 27.77 21.70
N ARG A 208 -5.01 28.54 20.62
CA ARG A 208 -6.31 29.15 20.28
C ARG A 208 -7.39 28.10 19.94
N LEU A 209 -6.99 26.97 19.38
CA LEU A 209 -7.87 25.83 19.08
C LEU A 209 -8.22 24.99 20.33
N GLY A 210 -7.72 25.36 21.52
CA GLY A 210 -8.04 24.68 22.78
C GLY A 210 -7.16 23.45 23.10
N THR A 211 -5.94 23.40 22.55
CA THR A 211 -4.97 22.36 22.88
C THR A 211 -4.53 22.46 24.34
N GLU A 212 -4.62 21.36 25.09
CA GLU A 212 -4.21 21.28 26.49
C GLU A 212 -2.70 21.09 26.61
N ARG A 213 -2.14 20.20 25.78
CA ARG A 213 -0.71 19.89 25.78
C ARG A 213 -0.23 19.47 24.41
N ALA A 214 0.87 20.02 23.94
CA ALA A 214 1.46 19.55 22.68
C ALA A 214 2.96 19.73 22.67
N MET A 215 3.64 18.91 21.89
CA MET A 215 5.05 19.12 21.55
C MET A 215 5.16 19.27 20.04
N LEU A 216 5.72 20.38 19.60
CA LEU A 216 6.11 20.57 18.21
C LEU A 216 7.61 20.36 18.11
N VAL A 217 8.03 19.41 17.26
CA VAL A 217 9.39 18.88 17.26
C VAL A 217 10.02 18.95 15.87
N HIS A 218 11.31 19.25 15.85
CA HIS A 218 12.14 19.22 14.65
C HIS A 218 13.51 18.65 15.01
N GLY A 219 13.86 17.48 14.47
CA GLY A 219 15.08 16.75 14.83
C GLY A 219 16.08 16.71 13.68
N MET A 220 17.14 17.52 13.72
CA MET A 220 18.21 17.55 12.71
C MET A 220 17.74 17.34 11.25
N GLY A 221 16.75 18.10 10.80
CA GLY A 221 16.19 17.98 9.44
C GLY A 221 15.11 16.91 9.27
N THR A 222 14.69 16.23 10.33
CA THR A 222 13.54 15.32 10.37
C THR A 222 12.35 15.99 11.07
N ASP A 223 11.13 15.60 10.71
CA ASP A 223 9.91 15.96 11.42
C ASP A 223 9.57 14.97 12.54
N GLU A 224 10.58 14.47 13.26
CA GLU A 224 10.43 13.54 14.38
C GLU A 224 11.40 13.95 15.52
N ILE A 225 11.21 13.43 16.73
CA ILE A 225 12.29 13.43 17.73
C ILE A 225 13.36 12.45 17.25
N THR A 226 14.59 12.91 17.04
CA THR A 226 15.61 12.13 16.33
C THR A 226 16.72 11.62 17.24
N ASN A 227 17.25 10.43 16.94
CA ASN A 227 18.49 9.92 17.53
C ASN A 227 19.74 10.28 16.71
N LEU A 228 19.63 11.10 15.66
CA LEU A 228 20.79 11.61 14.91
C LEU A 228 21.52 12.73 15.67
N GLY A 229 20.82 13.42 16.57
CA GLY A 229 21.35 14.50 17.40
C GLY A 229 20.24 15.41 17.92
N THR A 230 20.45 16.73 17.91
CA THR A 230 19.57 17.67 18.63
C THR A 230 18.17 17.77 18.00
N THR A 231 17.15 17.71 18.87
CA THR A 231 15.76 18.02 18.53
C THR A 231 15.33 19.33 19.16
N ASN A 232 14.86 20.28 18.36
CA ASN A 232 14.22 21.50 18.83
C ASN A 232 12.77 21.21 19.21
N VAL A 233 12.35 21.72 20.36
CA VAL A 233 11.00 21.50 20.88
C VAL A 233 10.35 22.84 21.23
N VAL A 234 9.10 23.00 20.79
CA VAL A 234 8.16 24.00 21.33
C VAL A 234 7.02 23.24 22.00
N GLU A 235 7.01 23.23 23.33
CA GLU A 235 6.00 22.55 24.14
C GLU A 235 4.93 23.53 24.61
N ILE A 236 3.66 23.16 24.42
CA ILE A 236 2.50 23.77 25.09
C ILE A 236 2.22 22.97 26.35
N ARG A 237 2.30 23.59 27.54
CA ARG A 237 1.99 22.94 28.81
C ARG A 237 1.47 23.97 29.81
N GLY A 238 0.38 23.65 30.51
CA GLY A 238 -0.21 24.57 31.50
C GLY A 238 -0.67 25.91 30.91
N GLY A 239 -0.99 25.96 29.61
CA GLY A 239 -1.33 27.18 28.90
C GLY A 239 -0.12 28.05 28.52
N GLU A 240 1.10 27.66 28.86
CA GLU A 240 2.34 28.35 28.48
C GLU A 240 3.06 27.61 27.35
N MET A 241 3.96 28.33 26.67
CA MET A 241 4.85 27.78 25.66
C MET A 241 6.28 27.76 26.18
N HIS A 242 6.93 26.61 26.10
CA HIS A 242 8.31 26.42 26.51
C HIS A 242 9.14 25.94 25.31
N ALA A 243 10.23 26.64 25.02
CA ALA A 243 11.17 26.24 23.98
C ALA A 243 12.44 25.65 24.61
N TYR A 244 12.83 24.47 24.19
CA TYR A 244 14.04 23.79 24.67
C TYR A 244 14.55 22.78 23.63
N ASN A 245 15.70 22.18 23.92
CA ASN A 245 16.30 21.17 23.07
C ASN A 245 16.37 19.83 23.81
N LEU A 246 16.18 18.74 23.06
CA LEU A 246 16.44 17.37 23.51
C LEU A 246 17.64 16.82 22.75
N SER A 247 18.47 16.04 23.44
CA SER A 247 19.51 15.24 22.79
C SER A 247 19.23 13.75 23.01
N PRO A 248 19.74 12.86 22.15
CA PRO A 248 19.58 11.42 22.33
C PRO A 248 20.15 10.98 23.69
N GLN A 249 21.31 11.52 24.08
CA GLN A 249 21.95 11.22 25.35
C GLN A 249 21.13 11.68 26.55
N SER A 250 20.45 12.83 26.48
CA SER A 250 19.58 13.29 27.58
C SER A 250 18.39 12.36 27.81
N LEU A 251 18.05 11.55 26.81
CA LEU A 251 16.97 10.57 26.82
C LEU A 251 17.46 9.13 27.02
N GLY A 252 18.77 8.93 27.26
CA GLY A 252 19.35 7.60 27.49
C GLY A 252 19.57 6.77 26.22
N VAL A 253 19.61 7.40 25.06
CA VAL A 253 19.74 6.77 23.74
C VAL A 253 21.07 7.15 23.08
N SER A 254 21.67 6.21 22.33
CA SER A 254 22.89 6.44 21.56
C SER A 254 22.62 7.24 20.28
N ILE A 255 23.62 8.01 19.82
CA ILE A 255 23.55 8.65 18.50
C ILE A 255 23.63 7.57 17.41
N ALA A 256 22.77 7.70 16.40
CA ALA A 256 22.75 6.85 15.21
C ALA A 256 23.19 7.60 13.95
N SER A 257 23.46 6.88 12.86
CA SER A 257 23.65 7.47 11.53
C SER A 257 22.33 7.58 10.77
N LYS A 258 22.31 8.35 9.67
CA LYS A 258 21.13 8.49 8.82
C LYS A 258 20.71 7.16 8.20
N GLU A 259 21.70 6.34 7.83
CA GLU A 259 21.51 5.02 7.22
C GLU A 259 20.80 4.05 8.17
N ASP A 260 21.07 4.16 9.48
CA ASP A 260 20.48 3.29 10.50
C ASP A 260 18.96 3.45 10.64
N ILE A 261 18.44 4.65 10.37
CA ILE A 261 17.00 4.99 10.47
C ILE A 261 16.32 5.18 9.11
N ALA A 262 17.05 4.96 8.02
CA ALA A 262 16.51 5.05 6.67
C ALA A 262 15.36 4.07 6.48
N GLY A 263 14.31 4.56 5.80
CA GLY A 263 13.17 3.81 5.34
C GLY A 263 13.28 3.42 3.86
N GLY A 264 12.28 2.66 3.43
CA GLY A 264 12.18 2.11 2.09
C GLY A 264 10.79 2.27 1.49
N GLY A 265 10.45 1.38 0.55
CA GLY A 265 9.09 1.28 0.04
C GLY A 265 8.09 0.77 1.09
N PRO A 266 6.78 0.77 0.81
CA PRO A 266 5.76 0.37 1.78
C PRO A 266 5.98 -1.01 2.42
N VAL A 267 6.39 -1.98 1.61
CA VAL A 267 6.67 -3.36 2.04
C VAL A 267 7.93 -3.46 2.93
N GLU A 268 8.98 -2.69 2.63
CA GLU A 268 10.20 -2.64 3.44
C GLU A 268 9.93 -1.99 4.80
N ASN A 269 9.21 -0.86 4.80
CA ASN A 269 8.81 -0.18 6.03
C ASN A 269 7.90 -1.06 6.90
N ALA A 270 6.97 -1.83 6.31
CA ALA A 270 6.13 -2.77 7.04
C ALA A 270 6.96 -3.79 7.84
N ARG A 271 8.04 -4.33 7.26
CA ARG A 271 8.94 -5.23 7.99
C ARG A 271 9.71 -4.53 9.08
N MET A 272 10.30 -3.38 8.78
CA MET A 272 11.07 -2.60 9.76
C MET A 272 10.20 -2.27 10.98
N VAL A 273 8.96 -1.86 10.77
CA VAL A 273 7.98 -1.59 11.82
C VAL A 273 7.62 -2.86 12.60
N VAL A 274 7.31 -3.98 11.93
CA VAL A 274 6.98 -5.24 12.62
C VAL A 274 8.15 -5.74 13.48
N ARG A 275 9.38 -5.75 12.94
CA ARG A 275 10.59 -6.12 13.68
C ARG A 275 10.80 -5.24 14.91
N THR A 276 10.69 -3.92 14.73
CA THR A 276 10.80 -2.93 15.81
C THR A 276 9.75 -3.17 16.90
N LEU A 277 8.49 -3.39 16.53
CA LEU A 277 7.39 -3.61 17.47
C LEU A 277 7.47 -4.98 18.16
N LYS A 278 8.13 -5.98 17.55
CA LYS A 278 8.45 -7.28 18.16
C LYS A 278 9.59 -7.19 19.18
N GLY A 279 10.28 -6.04 19.29
CA GLY A 279 11.33 -5.80 20.28
C GLY A 279 12.75 -6.00 19.76
N GLU A 280 12.96 -6.03 18.44
CA GLU A 280 14.31 -6.04 17.86
C GLU A 280 15.08 -4.78 18.26
N ARG A 281 16.24 -4.95 18.91
CA ARG A 281 17.10 -3.84 19.31
C ARG A 281 17.81 -3.26 18.08
N SER A 282 17.63 -1.95 17.85
CA SER A 282 18.24 -1.23 16.74
C SER A 282 18.08 0.28 16.95
N ALA A 283 18.83 1.09 16.21
CA ALA A 283 18.61 2.55 16.16
C ALA A 283 17.18 2.93 15.75
N ARG A 284 16.50 2.09 14.95
CA ARG A 284 15.08 2.25 14.62
C ARG A 284 14.18 2.06 15.84
N ALA A 285 14.50 1.10 16.70
CA ALA A 285 13.77 0.91 17.96
C ALA A 285 13.98 2.10 18.90
N ASP A 286 15.19 2.63 18.96
CA ASP A 286 15.52 3.77 19.81
C ASP A 286 14.76 5.05 19.41
N ILE A 287 14.75 5.40 18.11
CA ILE A 287 13.99 6.58 17.64
C ILE A 287 12.47 6.40 17.84
N VAL A 288 11.95 5.17 17.70
CA VAL A 288 10.54 4.86 18.01
C VAL A 288 10.26 5.03 19.50
N ALA A 289 11.16 4.57 20.38
CA ALA A 289 11.02 4.75 21.81
C ALA A 289 11.10 6.23 22.23
N MET A 290 11.94 7.03 21.58
CA MET A 290 12.02 8.49 21.82
C MET A 290 10.69 9.18 21.51
N ASN A 291 10.09 8.90 20.35
CA ASN A 291 8.80 9.49 19.97
C ASN A 291 7.63 8.93 20.79
N ALA A 292 7.61 7.62 21.05
CA ALA A 292 6.60 7.00 21.90
C ALA A 292 6.68 7.52 23.34
N GLY A 293 7.89 7.72 23.87
CA GLY A 293 8.11 8.29 25.19
C GLY A 293 7.60 9.72 25.31
N ALA A 294 7.84 10.55 24.29
CA ALA A 294 7.23 11.87 24.22
C ALA A 294 5.70 11.80 24.12
N GLY A 295 5.14 10.83 23.37
CA GLY A 295 3.70 10.58 23.32
C GLY A 295 3.10 10.22 24.68
N LEU A 296 3.74 9.32 25.45
CA LEU A 296 3.34 8.95 26.82
C LEU A 296 3.43 10.16 27.76
N TYR A 297 4.50 10.94 27.66
CA TYR A 297 4.68 12.18 28.41
C TYR A 297 3.57 13.17 28.10
N VAL A 298 3.32 13.52 26.82
CA VAL A 298 2.25 14.44 26.39
C VAL A 298 0.87 13.94 26.83
N ALA A 299 0.65 12.62 26.85
CA ALA A 299 -0.58 12.02 27.36
C ALA A 299 -0.76 12.15 28.88
N GLY A 300 0.29 12.51 29.62
CA GLY A 300 0.30 12.60 31.08
C GLY A 300 0.50 11.26 31.78
N ARG A 301 1.15 10.28 31.11
CA ARG A 301 1.46 8.97 31.70
C ARG A 301 2.82 8.91 32.39
N THR A 302 3.71 9.85 32.10
CA THR A 302 5.03 9.99 32.71
C THR A 302 5.30 11.45 33.06
N GLU A 303 6.18 11.69 34.04
CA GLU A 303 6.52 13.03 34.54
C GLU A 303 7.55 13.73 33.64
N SER A 304 8.35 12.96 32.90
CA SER A 304 9.35 13.48 31.95
C SER A 304 9.36 12.71 30.64
N VAL A 305 9.93 13.33 29.60
CA VAL A 305 10.16 12.66 28.30
C VAL A 305 11.10 11.47 28.50
N ARG A 306 12.16 11.61 29.30
CA ARG A 306 13.13 10.54 29.58
C ARG A 306 12.46 9.31 30.21
N GLU A 307 11.67 9.50 31.26
CA GLU A 307 10.88 8.41 31.87
C GLU A 307 9.92 7.79 30.84
N GLY A 308 9.33 8.62 29.97
CA GLY A 308 8.54 8.15 28.83
C GLY A 308 9.34 7.23 27.91
N VAL A 309 10.59 7.59 27.56
CA VAL A 309 11.45 6.77 26.70
C VAL A 309 11.79 5.44 27.38
N GLU A 310 12.14 5.48 28.67
CA GLU A 310 12.41 4.27 29.47
C GLU A 310 11.20 3.33 29.47
N ARG A 311 9.99 3.87 29.67
CA ARG A 311 8.74 3.08 29.61
C ARG A 311 8.43 2.56 28.21
N ALA A 312 8.68 3.34 27.17
CA ALA A 312 8.49 2.91 25.79
C ALA A 312 9.43 1.74 25.44
N LEU A 313 10.70 1.81 25.85
CA LEU A 313 11.67 0.73 25.68
C LEU A 313 11.25 -0.56 26.40
N GLU A 314 10.64 -0.48 27.59
CA GLU A 314 10.04 -1.63 28.26
C GLU A 314 8.90 -2.26 27.46
N LEU A 315 7.92 -1.46 27.06
CA LEU A 315 6.76 -1.91 26.27
C LEU A 315 7.20 -2.58 24.95
N MET A 316 8.24 -2.05 24.31
CA MET A 316 8.81 -2.62 23.10
C MET A 316 9.55 -3.93 23.36
N ARG A 317 10.37 -4.00 24.43
CA ARG A 317 11.04 -5.25 24.85
C ARG A 317 10.06 -6.38 25.16
N GLU A 318 8.90 -6.05 25.73
CA GLU A 318 7.83 -6.99 26.00
C GLU A 318 7.02 -7.38 24.75
N GLY A 319 7.28 -6.77 23.59
CA GLY A 319 6.48 -6.95 22.36
C GLY A 319 5.06 -6.40 22.46
N ALA A 320 4.78 -5.49 23.40
CA ALA A 320 3.45 -4.96 23.67
C ALA A 320 2.91 -4.14 22.48
N GLY A 321 3.79 -3.38 21.81
CA GLY A 321 3.44 -2.66 20.58
C GLY A 321 2.97 -3.60 19.47
N TYR A 322 3.65 -4.74 19.27
CA TYR A 322 3.22 -5.74 18.28
C TYR A 322 1.90 -6.43 18.66
N ARG A 323 1.68 -6.74 19.94
CA ARG A 323 0.37 -7.24 20.41
C ARG A 323 -0.75 -6.26 20.11
N LYS A 324 -0.52 -4.96 20.34
CA LYS A 324 -1.49 -3.90 20.04
C LYS A 324 -1.77 -3.77 18.54
N LEU A 325 -0.73 -3.88 17.69
CA LEU A 325 -0.90 -3.95 16.23
C LEU A 325 -1.75 -5.16 15.81
N LYS A 326 -1.53 -6.35 16.40
CA LYS A 326 -2.33 -7.55 16.14
C LYS A 326 -3.79 -7.39 16.55
N GLU A 327 -4.02 -6.80 17.71
CA GLU A 327 -5.37 -6.52 18.22
C GLU A 327 -6.11 -5.55 17.29
N TYR A 328 -5.45 -4.46 16.89
CA TYR A 328 -5.99 -3.53 15.89
C TYR A 328 -6.30 -4.24 14.57
N ALA A 329 -5.38 -5.06 14.07
CA ALA A 329 -5.56 -5.79 12.82
C ALA A 329 -6.80 -6.69 12.84
N SER A 330 -7.00 -7.43 13.92
CA SER A 330 -8.16 -8.32 14.09
C SER A 330 -9.48 -7.55 14.15
N VAL A 331 -9.53 -6.45 14.91
CA VAL A 331 -10.74 -5.63 15.03
C VAL A 331 -11.04 -4.90 13.72
N ALA A 332 -10.03 -4.30 13.10
CA ALA A 332 -10.16 -3.57 11.85
C ALA A 332 -10.64 -4.47 10.69
N ASP A 333 -10.09 -5.68 10.57
CA ASP A 333 -10.50 -6.67 9.57
C ASP A 333 -11.97 -7.09 9.75
N ARG A 334 -12.39 -7.38 10.99
CA ARG A 334 -13.79 -7.68 11.31
C ARG A 334 -14.73 -6.52 10.96
N LEU A 335 -14.34 -5.28 11.28
CA LEU A 335 -15.15 -4.09 11.00
C LEU A 335 -15.26 -3.78 9.51
N GLU A 336 -14.18 -3.96 8.75
CA GLU A 336 -14.21 -3.85 7.29
C GLU A 336 -15.20 -4.85 6.69
N LYS A 337 -15.16 -6.10 7.14
CA LYS A 337 -16.11 -7.14 6.72
C LYS A 337 -17.56 -6.72 7.04
N GLU A 338 -17.86 -6.35 8.29
CA GLU A 338 -19.20 -5.92 8.72
C GLU A 338 -19.72 -4.71 7.93
N ARG A 339 -18.83 -3.78 7.56
CA ARG A 339 -19.18 -2.63 6.70
C ARG A 339 -19.54 -3.10 5.30
N GLN A 340 -18.66 -3.87 4.68
CA GLN A 340 -18.85 -4.31 3.30
C GLN A 340 -20.04 -5.27 3.12
N GLU A 341 -20.44 -5.99 4.15
CA GLU A 341 -21.68 -6.78 4.16
C GLU A 341 -22.94 -5.89 4.09
N ARG A 342 -22.86 -4.64 4.56
CA ARG A 342 -23.98 -3.69 4.58
C ARG A 342 -23.98 -2.71 3.41
N SER A 343 -22.85 -2.52 2.72
CA SER A 343 -22.73 -1.60 1.59
C SER A 343 -23.51 -2.05 0.34
N THR A 344 -23.86 -1.14 -0.56
CA THR A 344 -24.36 -1.51 -1.90
C THR A 344 -23.20 -1.96 -2.79
N PRO A 345 -23.45 -2.71 -3.88
CA PRO A 345 -22.38 -3.06 -4.83
C PRO A 345 -21.66 -1.86 -5.43
N ASP A 346 -22.38 -0.77 -5.74
CA ASP A 346 -21.80 0.48 -6.24
C ASP A 346 -20.84 1.13 -5.25
N GLU A 347 -21.18 1.12 -3.96
CA GLU A 347 -20.31 1.64 -2.90
C GLU A 347 -19.01 0.84 -2.77
N LEU A 348 -19.03 -0.45 -3.11
CA LEU A 348 -17.86 -1.33 -3.04
C LEU A 348 -16.88 -1.13 -4.21
N LEU A 349 -17.28 -0.44 -5.28
CA LEU A 349 -16.44 -0.27 -6.46
C LEU A 349 -15.22 0.61 -6.16
N GLY A 350 -14.03 0.10 -6.49
CA GLY A 350 -12.77 0.79 -6.22
C GLY A 350 -12.29 0.72 -4.77
N MET A 351 -13.05 0.05 -3.88
CA MET A 351 -12.60 -0.25 -2.53
C MET A 351 -11.74 -1.52 -2.51
N ARG A 352 -10.89 -1.63 -1.48
CA ARG A 352 -10.31 -2.94 -1.14
C ARG A 352 -11.44 -3.86 -0.69
N LEU A 353 -11.59 -5.03 -1.32
CA LEU A 353 -12.61 -6.00 -0.93
C LEU A 353 -12.05 -7.02 0.07
N HIS A 354 -12.77 -7.21 1.17
CA HIS A 354 -12.49 -8.28 2.11
C HIS A 354 -12.74 -9.64 1.42
N PRO A 355 -11.95 -10.70 1.70
CA PRO A 355 -12.01 -11.95 0.91
C PRO A 355 -13.36 -12.66 0.93
N ASN A 356 -14.09 -12.52 2.04
CA ASN A 356 -15.45 -13.05 2.14
C ASN A 356 -16.46 -12.23 1.33
N THR A 357 -16.27 -10.90 1.25
CA THR A 357 -17.10 -10.03 0.40
C THR A 357 -16.84 -10.33 -1.06
N LEU A 358 -15.57 -10.43 -1.46
CA LEU A 358 -15.15 -10.73 -2.82
C LEU A 358 -15.80 -12.03 -3.35
N ARG A 359 -15.92 -13.05 -2.50
CA ARG A 359 -16.57 -14.33 -2.85
C ARG A 359 -18.10 -14.26 -2.72
N GLY A 360 -18.59 -13.84 -1.55
CA GLY A 360 -20.01 -13.90 -1.23
C GLY A 360 -20.87 -12.89 -1.99
N ARG A 361 -20.26 -11.86 -2.58
CA ARG A 361 -20.97 -10.78 -3.28
C ARG A 361 -20.49 -10.54 -4.71
N ALA A 362 -19.75 -11.49 -5.29
CA ALA A 362 -19.20 -11.39 -6.64
C ALA A 362 -20.25 -10.97 -7.68
N ARG A 363 -21.43 -11.61 -7.67
CA ARG A 363 -22.54 -11.31 -8.60
C ARG A 363 -22.94 -9.83 -8.62
N GLY A 364 -23.32 -9.27 -7.47
CA GLY A 364 -23.76 -7.88 -7.42
C GLY A 364 -22.66 -6.88 -7.79
N ILE A 365 -21.41 -7.16 -7.40
CA ILE A 365 -20.26 -6.30 -7.74
C ILE A 365 -19.98 -6.35 -9.24
N THR A 366 -20.03 -7.54 -9.85
CA THR A 366 -19.89 -7.72 -11.29
C THR A 366 -20.98 -6.99 -12.06
N GLU A 367 -22.25 -7.10 -11.65
CA GLU A 367 -23.36 -6.37 -12.28
C GLU A 367 -23.13 -4.84 -12.26
N ALA A 368 -22.69 -4.29 -11.14
CA ALA A 368 -22.37 -2.87 -11.03
C ALA A 368 -21.18 -2.44 -11.90
N LEU A 369 -20.12 -3.25 -11.96
CA LEU A 369 -18.98 -3.02 -12.86
C LEU A 369 -19.39 -3.07 -14.34
N LEU A 370 -20.24 -4.04 -14.73
CA LEU A 370 -20.72 -4.17 -16.10
C LEU A 370 -21.54 -2.96 -16.54
N PHE A 371 -22.42 -2.47 -15.68
CA PHE A 371 -23.18 -1.25 -15.94
C PHE A 371 -22.26 -0.04 -16.17
N ARG A 372 -21.24 0.13 -15.31
CA ARG A 372 -20.24 1.20 -15.44
C ARG A 372 -19.41 1.09 -16.72
N ILE A 373 -18.91 -0.10 -17.04
CA ILE A 373 -18.05 -0.32 -18.21
C ILE A 373 -18.87 -0.13 -19.50
N SER A 374 -20.04 -0.75 -19.60
CA SER A 374 -20.91 -0.67 -20.79
C SER A 374 -21.41 0.76 -21.09
N SER A 375 -21.49 1.61 -20.07
CA SER A 375 -21.84 3.04 -20.23
C SER A 375 -20.69 3.89 -20.79
N SER A 376 -19.48 3.33 -20.95
CA SER A 376 -18.31 4.04 -21.47
C SER A 376 -18.16 3.89 -22.99
N PRO A 377 -17.57 4.87 -23.71
CA PRO A 377 -17.52 4.89 -25.19
C PRO A 377 -16.98 3.62 -25.87
N ASP A 378 -16.01 2.93 -25.24
CA ASP A 378 -15.41 1.69 -25.74
C ASP A 378 -15.78 0.44 -24.91
N GLY A 379 -16.79 0.56 -24.04
CA GLY A 379 -17.15 -0.46 -23.06
C GLY A 379 -17.44 -1.83 -23.67
N SER A 380 -18.28 -1.88 -24.71
CA SER A 380 -18.68 -3.14 -25.35
C SER A 380 -17.51 -3.86 -26.01
N ALA A 381 -16.62 -3.13 -26.69
CA ALA A 381 -15.44 -3.71 -27.32
C ALA A 381 -14.45 -4.26 -26.28
N ARG A 382 -14.31 -3.56 -25.15
CA ARG A 382 -13.47 -3.98 -24.02
C ARG A 382 -14.05 -5.23 -23.33
N LEU A 383 -15.37 -5.32 -23.17
CA LEU A 383 -16.03 -6.50 -22.58
C LEU A 383 -15.94 -7.74 -23.49
N ALA A 384 -15.94 -7.56 -24.81
CA ALA A 384 -15.78 -8.67 -25.77
C ALA A 384 -14.40 -9.37 -25.69
N MET A 385 -13.43 -8.79 -24.97
CA MET A 385 -12.15 -9.45 -24.67
C MET A 385 -12.32 -10.56 -23.63
N LEU A 386 -13.38 -10.49 -22.81
CA LEU A 386 -13.63 -11.44 -21.74
C LEU A 386 -14.49 -12.61 -22.24
N ASP A 387 -14.32 -13.76 -21.62
CA ASP A 387 -15.16 -14.93 -21.88
C ASP A 387 -16.60 -14.70 -21.37
N ASP A 388 -17.59 -15.25 -22.05
CA ASP A 388 -19.01 -15.11 -21.69
C ASP A 388 -19.31 -15.66 -20.27
N ASP A 389 -18.58 -16.69 -19.82
CA ASP A 389 -18.74 -17.24 -18.47
C ASP A 389 -18.32 -16.24 -17.38
N ILE A 390 -17.34 -15.37 -17.67
CA ILE A 390 -16.92 -14.31 -16.75
C ILE A 390 -18.06 -13.32 -16.49
N LEU A 391 -18.92 -13.12 -17.49
CA LEU A 391 -20.03 -12.18 -17.47
C LEU A 391 -21.31 -12.83 -16.92
N SER A 392 -21.55 -14.10 -17.24
CA SER A 392 -22.81 -14.81 -16.98
C SER A 392 -22.84 -15.61 -15.67
N ASP A 393 -21.69 -16.11 -15.18
CA ASP A 393 -21.56 -16.77 -13.87
C ASP A 393 -20.49 -16.08 -12.99
N PRO A 394 -20.81 -14.94 -12.36
CA PRO A 394 -19.80 -14.12 -11.70
C PRO A 394 -19.10 -14.80 -10.53
N THR A 395 -17.77 -14.77 -10.56
CA THR A 395 -16.89 -15.26 -9.49
C THR A 395 -15.94 -14.16 -9.00
N ALA A 396 -15.05 -14.48 -8.06
CA ALA A 396 -13.98 -13.57 -7.67
C ALA A 396 -13.09 -13.16 -8.86
N LEU A 397 -12.89 -14.07 -9.84
CA LEU A 397 -12.16 -13.76 -11.07
C LEU A 397 -12.87 -12.67 -11.88
N SER A 398 -14.20 -12.72 -11.98
CA SER A 398 -15.00 -11.71 -12.68
C SER A 398 -14.82 -10.32 -12.07
N VAL A 399 -14.85 -10.22 -10.73
CA VAL A 399 -14.63 -8.96 -10.03
C VAL A 399 -13.22 -8.42 -10.29
N ILE A 400 -12.19 -9.26 -10.19
CA ILE A 400 -10.79 -8.87 -10.43
C ILE A 400 -10.61 -8.37 -11.87
N ALA A 401 -11.10 -9.15 -12.85
CA ALA A 401 -11.02 -8.85 -14.27
C ALA A 401 -11.68 -7.52 -14.64
N LEU A 402 -12.94 -7.33 -14.22
CA LEU A 402 -13.70 -6.12 -14.54
C LEU A 402 -13.16 -4.90 -13.79
N THR A 403 -12.66 -5.07 -12.56
CA THR A 403 -11.95 -4.00 -11.85
C THR A 403 -10.70 -3.60 -12.63
N ARG A 404 -9.90 -4.58 -13.09
CA ARG A 404 -8.69 -4.32 -13.86
C ARG A 404 -9.00 -3.60 -15.18
N LEU A 405 -10.03 -4.05 -15.90
CA LEU A 405 -10.51 -3.42 -17.12
C LEU A 405 -10.95 -1.97 -16.87
N SER A 406 -11.76 -1.74 -15.84
CA SER A 406 -12.24 -0.41 -15.47
C SER A 406 -11.09 0.53 -15.09
N SER A 407 -10.06 0.06 -14.38
CA SER A 407 -8.88 0.87 -14.03
C SER A 407 -8.07 1.26 -15.25
N LEU A 408 -7.80 0.33 -16.17
CA LEU A 408 -7.04 0.61 -17.40
C LEU A 408 -7.74 1.66 -18.28
N MET A 409 -9.08 1.67 -18.28
CA MET A 409 -9.88 2.68 -18.99
C MET A 409 -9.79 4.07 -18.35
N ALA A 410 -9.55 4.15 -17.04
CA ALA A 410 -9.54 5.41 -16.30
C ALA A 410 -8.14 6.06 -16.25
N ASP A 411 -7.10 5.26 -16.02
CA ASP A 411 -5.78 5.78 -15.61
C ASP A 411 -4.75 5.85 -16.75
N GLY A 412 -5.02 5.22 -17.91
CA GLY A 412 -4.06 5.09 -18.99
C GLY A 412 -2.84 4.21 -18.64
N PRO A 413 -1.85 4.07 -19.55
CA PRO A 413 -0.65 3.29 -19.27
C PRO A 413 0.21 4.00 -18.21
N PRO A 414 0.66 3.31 -17.15
CA PRO A 414 1.51 3.91 -16.13
C PRO A 414 2.91 4.22 -16.67
N ASP A 415 3.57 5.23 -16.09
CA ASP A 415 5.00 5.47 -16.33
C ASP A 415 5.83 4.27 -15.83
N PHE A 416 6.88 3.90 -16.57
CA PHE A 416 7.77 2.81 -16.18
C PHE A 416 9.21 3.08 -16.60
N THR A 417 10.15 2.41 -15.91
CA THR A 417 11.55 2.40 -16.32
C THR A 417 11.77 1.24 -17.30
N PRO A 418 12.30 1.48 -18.51
CA PRO A 418 12.56 0.40 -19.46
C PRO A 418 13.50 -0.66 -18.89
N GLY A 419 13.10 -1.92 -18.99
CA GLY A 419 13.87 -3.06 -18.50
C GLY A 419 14.60 -3.80 -19.62
N ARG A 420 15.78 -4.35 -19.33
CA ARG A 420 16.49 -5.25 -20.24
C ARG A 420 16.06 -6.69 -20.00
N ARG A 421 15.60 -7.37 -21.05
CA ARG A 421 15.20 -8.79 -21.03
C ARG A 421 16.35 -9.75 -20.78
N SER A 422 15.98 -10.96 -20.38
CA SER A 422 16.87 -12.11 -20.29
C SER A 422 17.45 -12.44 -21.68
N SER A 423 18.66 -13.01 -21.69
CA SER A 423 19.25 -13.57 -22.91
C SER A 423 18.72 -14.96 -23.27
N VAL A 424 18.05 -15.62 -22.31
CA VAL A 424 17.48 -16.97 -22.42
C VAL A 424 15.96 -16.88 -22.31
N ARG A 425 15.23 -17.66 -23.11
CA ARG A 425 13.77 -17.75 -23.03
C ARG A 425 13.33 -18.58 -21.81
N LEU A 426 12.12 -18.35 -21.29
CA LEU A 426 11.61 -19.12 -20.16
C LEU A 426 11.44 -20.61 -20.54
N SER A 427 10.95 -20.88 -21.75
CA SER A 427 10.83 -22.25 -22.27
C SER A 427 12.18 -22.98 -22.39
N GLU A 428 13.23 -22.26 -22.79
CA GLU A 428 14.59 -22.80 -22.90
C GLU A 428 15.20 -23.07 -21.51
N ALA A 429 14.99 -22.15 -20.56
CA ALA A 429 15.48 -22.32 -19.20
C ALA A 429 14.80 -23.50 -18.47
N ILE A 430 13.50 -23.73 -18.71
CA ILE A 430 12.79 -24.91 -18.19
C ILE A 430 13.35 -26.19 -18.79
N ARG A 431 13.50 -26.26 -20.13
CA ARG A 431 14.02 -27.46 -20.80
C ARG A 431 15.47 -27.78 -20.49
N ALA A 432 16.26 -26.77 -20.12
CA ALA A 432 17.66 -26.93 -19.72
C ALA A 432 17.80 -27.38 -18.26
N ALA A 433 16.73 -27.40 -17.46
CA ALA A 433 16.79 -27.88 -16.10
C ALA A 433 16.88 -29.41 -16.07
N ASP A 434 17.71 -29.95 -15.16
CA ASP A 434 17.67 -31.37 -14.84
C ASP A 434 16.38 -31.65 -14.06
N GLY A 435 15.52 -32.54 -14.56
CA GLY A 435 14.27 -32.92 -13.91
C GLY A 435 13.22 -31.81 -13.88
N LEU A 436 12.42 -31.75 -12.81
CA LEU A 436 11.34 -30.79 -12.65
C LEU A 436 11.87 -29.38 -12.34
N ALA A 437 11.69 -28.44 -13.26
CA ALA A 437 12.13 -27.06 -13.10
C ALA A 437 11.29 -26.30 -12.05
N VAL A 438 11.91 -25.35 -11.34
CA VAL A 438 11.22 -24.49 -10.36
C VAL A 438 11.17 -23.06 -10.87
N ILE A 439 9.97 -22.49 -11.00
CA ILE A 439 9.72 -21.07 -11.22
C ILE A 439 9.33 -20.46 -9.86
N ALA A 440 10.13 -19.52 -9.37
CA ALA A 440 9.87 -18.88 -8.09
C ALA A 440 9.02 -17.62 -8.27
N GLU A 441 7.86 -17.58 -7.62
CA GLU A 441 6.94 -16.45 -7.68
C GLU A 441 7.17 -15.48 -6.50
N TYR A 442 7.25 -14.19 -6.80
CA TYR A 442 7.13 -13.13 -5.80
C TYR A 442 5.71 -12.57 -5.80
N LYS A 443 5.04 -12.76 -4.65
CA LYS A 443 3.63 -12.40 -4.45
C LYS A 443 3.52 -11.50 -3.21
N PRO A 444 3.45 -10.17 -3.38
CA PRO A 444 3.42 -9.22 -2.26
C PRO A 444 2.25 -9.45 -1.31
N ARG A 445 1.10 -9.81 -1.87
CA ARG A 445 -0.15 -10.05 -1.15
C ARG A 445 -0.97 -11.10 -1.88
N SER A 446 -1.76 -11.88 -1.14
CA SER A 446 -2.93 -12.60 -1.67
C SER A 446 -4.18 -12.01 -1.03
N PRO A 447 -5.32 -11.88 -1.75
CA PRO A 447 -6.62 -11.59 -1.15
C PRO A 447 -6.89 -12.56 0.00
N SER A 448 -6.53 -13.83 -0.15
CA SER A 448 -6.70 -14.86 0.89
C SER A 448 -5.73 -14.81 2.08
N SER A 449 -4.80 -13.84 2.15
CA SER A 449 -3.78 -13.80 3.23
C SER A 449 -4.33 -13.16 4.49
N ALA A 450 -3.89 -13.63 5.65
CA ALA A 450 -4.23 -13.00 6.91
C ALA A 450 -3.56 -11.60 7.03
N PRO A 451 -4.17 -10.66 7.77
CA PRO A 451 -3.50 -9.40 8.11
C PRO A 451 -2.14 -9.63 8.78
N LEU A 452 -1.20 -8.70 8.57
CA LEU A 452 0.16 -8.70 9.13
C LEU A 452 1.12 -9.76 8.56
N GLU A 453 0.71 -10.56 7.58
CA GLU A 453 1.64 -11.31 6.73
C GLU A 453 2.39 -10.32 5.82
N VAL A 454 3.58 -9.91 6.26
CA VAL A 454 4.49 -9.10 5.44
C VAL A 454 5.37 -10.04 4.64
N SER A 455 5.20 -10.05 3.31
CA SER A 455 6.06 -10.81 2.37
C SER A 455 7.54 -10.50 2.61
N PRO A 456 8.55 -11.23 2.10
CA PRO A 456 9.99 -10.91 2.24
C PRO A 456 10.49 -9.81 1.28
N PRO A 457 11.62 -9.11 1.53
CA PRO A 457 11.96 -7.88 0.79
C PRO A 457 12.14 -8.12 -0.70
N PRO A 458 11.53 -7.31 -1.59
CA PRO A 458 11.54 -7.60 -3.02
C PRO A 458 12.96 -7.66 -3.59
N LEU A 459 13.86 -6.76 -3.17
CA LEU A 459 15.26 -6.77 -3.62
C LEU A 459 16.03 -7.98 -3.10
N GLU A 460 15.89 -8.30 -1.81
CA GLU A 460 16.52 -9.49 -1.22
C GLU A 460 16.01 -10.79 -1.88
N MET A 461 14.72 -10.86 -2.18
CA MET A 461 14.13 -12.00 -2.88
C MET A 461 14.61 -12.09 -4.34
N ALA A 462 14.77 -10.97 -5.03
CA ALA A 462 15.30 -10.97 -6.38
C ALA A 462 16.77 -11.47 -6.42
N GLU A 463 17.59 -11.04 -5.48
CA GLU A 463 18.98 -11.51 -5.30
C GLU A 463 19.05 -12.99 -4.90
N LEU A 464 18.13 -13.43 -4.05
CA LEU A 464 17.95 -14.84 -3.69
C LEU A 464 17.57 -15.69 -4.90
N TYR A 465 16.59 -15.25 -5.70
CA TYR A 465 16.21 -15.98 -6.91
C TYR A 465 17.34 -16.01 -7.94
N GLU A 466 18.12 -14.93 -8.06
CA GLU A 466 19.31 -14.90 -8.92
C GLU A 466 20.39 -15.89 -8.48
N SER A 467 20.58 -16.06 -7.18
CA SER A 467 21.60 -16.96 -6.60
C SER A 467 21.16 -18.42 -6.45
N THR A 468 19.89 -18.73 -6.67
CA THR A 468 19.34 -20.10 -6.59
C THR A 468 19.20 -20.75 -7.96
N GLY A 469 19.05 -22.07 -8.01
CA GLY A 469 18.94 -22.83 -9.27
C GLY A 469 17.57 -22.79 -9.98
N VAL A 470 16.74 -21.75 -9.75
CA VAL A 470 15.38 -21.63 -10.32
C VAL A 470 15.42 -21.36 -11.83
N ALA A 471 14.52 -21.97 -12.61
CA ALA A 471 14.49 -21.78 -14.07
C ALA A 471 13.97 -20.40 -14.49
N GLY A 472 13.14 -19.78 -13.66
CA GLY A 472 12.59 -18.45 -13.92
C GLY A 472 12.00 -17.80 -12.68
N VAL A 473 11.66 -16.52 -12.82
CA VAL A 473 11.03 -15.72 -11.78
C VAL A 473 9.65 -15.27 -12.26
N SER A 474 8.61 -15.46 -11.45
CA SER A 474 7.29 -14.90 -11.69
C SER A 474 7.05 -13.73 -10.76
N VAL A 475 6.60 -12.59 -11.28
CA VAL A 475 6.27 -11.42 -10.46
C VAL A 475 4.83 -11.04 -10.69
N LEU A 476 4.06 -11.01 -9.60
CA LEU A 476 2.66 -10.64 -9.63
C LEU A 476 2.52 -9.12 -9.84
N ALA A 477 1.84 -8.72 -10.91
CA ALA A 477 1.80 -7.35 -11.40
C ALA A 477 0.43 -6.67 -11.25
N GLU A 478 -0.59 -7.37 -10.74
CA GLU A 478 -1.92 -6.79 -10.50
C GLU A 478 -1.90 -5.89 -9.25
N PRO A 479 -2.27 -4.60 -9.36
CA PRO A 479 -2.10 -3.64 -8.27
C PRO A 479 -3.21 -3.67 -7.19
N SER A 480 -4.47 -3.91 -7.55
CA SER A 480 -5.64 -3.65 -6.69
C SER A 480 -5.82 -4.68 -5.59
N PHE A 481 -5.65 -5.96 -5.92
CA PHE A 481 -5.90 -7.10 -5.05
C PHE A 481 -4.62 -7.76 -4.57
N PHE A 482 -3.55 -7.66 -5.37
CA PHE A 482 -2.30 -8.37 -5.12
C PHE A 482 -1.11 -7.45 -4.79
N SER A 483 -1.31 -6.14 -4.81
CA SER A 483 -0.28 -5.13 -4.49
C SER A 483 0.99 -5.29 -5.34
N GLY A 484 0.82 -5.78 -6.57
CA GLY A 484 1.84 -5.79 -7.60
C GLY A 484 1.95 -4.45 -8.31
N GLY A 485 2.65 -4.44 -9.44
CA GLY A 485 2.68 -3.29 -10.34
C GLY A 485 4.00 -3.16 -11.12
N PRO A 486 4.09 -2.14 -12.00
CA PRO A 486 5.28 -1.86 -12.81
C PRO A 486 6.55 -1.61 -11.99
N GLU A 487 6.44 -0.92 -10.85
CA GLU A 487 7.57 -0.57 -10.01
C GLU A 487 8.18 -1.82 -9.38
N LEU A 488 7.33 -2.70 -8.85
CA LEU A 488 7.76 -3.97 -8.28
C LEU A 488 8.44 -4.85 -9.34
N PHE A 489 7.85 -4.93 -10.52
CA PHE A 489 8.43 -5.70 -11.62
C PHE A 489 9.81 -5.14 -12.02
N SER A 490 9.94 -3.81 -12.12
CA SER A 490 11.20 -3.12 -12.42
C SER A 490 12.28 -3.39 -11.36
N MET A 491 11.91 -3.43 -10.08
CA MET A 491 12.84 -3.74 -8.98
C MET A 491 13.43 -5.15 -9.13
N PHE A 492 12.61 -6.14 -9.48
CA PHE A 492 13.09 -7.49 -9.75
C PHE A 492 13.98 -7.51 -11.00
N ARG A 493 13.54 -6.89 -12.09
CA ARG A 493 14.30 -6.87 -13.34
C ARG A 493 15.70 -6.28 -13.19
N ALA A 494 15.86 -5.29 -12.30
CA ALA A 494 17.14 -4.67 -12.00
C ALA A 494 18.11 -5.56 -11.19
N ARG A 495 17.64 -6.70 -10.64
CA ARG A 495 18.40 -7.56 -9.72
C ARG A 495 18.53 -9.02 -10.14
N THR A 496 17.70 -9.48 -11.07
CA THR A 496 17.84 -10.81 -11.66
C THR A 496 18.19 -10.72 -13.14
N SER A 497 18.89 -11.71 -13.67
CA SER A 497 19.12 -11.95 -15.11
C SER A 497 18.24 -13.09 -15.65
N ARG A 498 17.54 -13.82 -14.77
CA ARG A 498 16.66 -14.94 -15.12
C ARG A 498 15.48 -14.48 -15.99
N PRO A 499 14.87 -15.39 -16.77
CA PRO A 499 13.62 -15.14 -17.45
C PRO A 499 12.52 -14.75 -16.46
N MET A 500 11.81 -13.65 -16.73
CA MET A 500 10.75 -13.11 -15.88
C MET A 500 9.36 -13.21 -16.51
N LEU A 501 8.43 -13.82 -15.77
CA LEU A 501 7.00 -13.90 -16.10
C LEU A 501 6.25 -12.72 -15.48
N PHE A 502 5.62 -11.90 -16.33
CA PHE A 502 4.66 -10.87 -15.95
C PHE A 502 3.31 -11.52 -15.65
N LYS A 503 3.04 -11.72 -14.35
CA LYS A 503 1.83 -12.40 -13.88
C LYS A 503 0.76 -11.37 -13.51
N ASP A 504 -0.10 -11.02 -14.47
CA ASP A 504 -1.23 -10.11 -14.30
C ASP A 504 -2.51 -10.78 -14.83
N PHE A 505 -3.66 -10.18 -14.54
CA PHE A 505 -4.93 -10.52 -15.17
C PHE A 505 -5.03 -9.71 -16.46
N VAL A 506 -4.40 -10.23 -17.53
CA VAL A 506 -4.33 -9.55 -18.82
C VAL A 506 -5.69 -9.55 -19.50
N VAL A 507 -6.24 -8.36 -19.71
CA VAL A 507 -7.54 -8.10 -20.37
C VAL A 507 -7.41 -7.10 -21.52
N SER A 508 -6.17 -6.70 -21.87
CA SER A 508 -5.90 -5.73 -22.93
C SER A 508 -4.46 -5.80 -23.45
N GLY A 509 -4.27 -5.49 -24.74
CA GLY A 509 -2.95 -5.29 -25.35
C GLY A 509 -2.14 -4.14 -24.74
N ASP A 510 -2.77 -3.20 -24.02
CA ASP A 510 -2.07 -2.16 -23.25
C ASP A 510 -1.15 -2.79 -22.18
N GLN A 511 -1.59 -3.88 -21.55
CA GLN A 511 -0.78 -4.62 -20.58
C GLN A 511 0.38 -5.36 -21.24
N ILE A 512 0.22 -5.85 -22.48
CA ILE A 512 1.31 -6.48 -23.24
C ILE A 512 2.42 -5.46 -23.55
N ARG A 513 2.05 -4.26 -23.98
CA ARG A 513 3.01 -3.16 -24.21
C ARG A 513 3.74 -2.77 -22.94
N LEU A 514 3.02 -2.67 -21.83
CA LEU A 514 3.60 -2.39 -20.51
C LEU A 514 4.59 -3.48 -20.09
N ALA A 515 4.20 -4.76 -20.14
CA ALA A 515 5.06 -5.89 -19.83
C ALA A 515 6.33 -5.90 -20.71
N SER A 516 6.15 -5.64 -22.01
CA SER A 516 7.26 -5.52 -22.94
C SER A 516 8.24 -4.41 -22.55
N GLY A 517 7.72 -3.22 -22.22
CA GLY A 517 8.52 -2.08 -21.80
C GLY A 517 9.28 -2.31 -20.50
N LEU A 518 8.67 -3.04 -19.56
CA LEU A 518 9.28 -3.45 -18.29
C LEU A 518 10.37 -4.53 -18.44
N GLY A 519 10.55 -5.09 -19.64
CA GLY A 519 11.51 -6.15 -19.90
C GLY A 519 11.06 -7.52 -19.41
N ALA A 520 9.76 -7.81 -19.45
CA ALA A 520 9.24 -9.16 -19.24
C ALA A 520 9.67 -10.10 -20.36
N ASP A 521 9.92 -11.36 -20.01
CA ASP A 521 10.30 -12.43 -20.95
C ASP A 521 9.11 -13.33 -21.29
N ALA A 522 8.14 -13.43 -20.38
CA ALA A 522 6.89 -14.14 -20.56
C ALA A 522 5.71 -13.37 -19.97
N VAL A 523 4.49 -13.65 -20.44
CA VAL A 523 3.24 -13.04 -19.95
C VAL A 523 2.20 -14.12 -19.68
N LEU A 524 1.52 -14.03 -18.53
CA LEU A 524 0.41 -14.90 -18.19
C LEU A 524 -0.85 -14.52 -18.99
N LEU A 525 -1.46 -15.49 -19.67
CA LEU A 525 -2.78 -15.38 -20.29
C LEU A 525 -3.70 -16.42 -19.67
N ILE A 526 -4.81 -16.01 -19.06
CA ILE A 526 -5.72 -16.93 -18.37
C ILE A 526 -6.80 -17.36 -19.37
N ALA A 527 -6.84 -18.65 -19.72
CA ALA A 527 -7.81 -19.15 -20.69
C ALA A 527 -9.24 -18.85 -20.22
N LYS A 528 -9.60 -19.19 -18.97
CA LYS A 528 -10.93 -18.94 -18.40
C LYS A 528 -11.40 -17.48 -18.45
N LEU A 529 -10.45 -16.54 -18.45
CA LEU A 529 -10.72 -15.11 -18.45
C LEU A 529 -11.07 -14.56 -19.84
N LEU A 530 -10.40 -15.09 -20.87
CA LEU A 530 -10.37 -14.49 -22.21
C LEU A 530 -11.30 -15.23 -23.18
N SER A 531 -11.95 -14.47 -24.08
CA SER A 531 -12.64 -15.05 -25.23
C SER A 531 -11.64 -15.79 -26.15
N PRO A 532 -12.08 -16.77 -26.96
CA PRO A 532 -11.19 -17.50 -27.87
C PRO A 532 -10.38 -16.59 -28.80
N GLU A 533 -11.01 -15.54 -29.32
CA GLU A 533 -10.40 -14.54 -30.20
C GLU A 533 -9.35 -13.72 -29.43
N ALA A 534 -9.70 -13.19 -28.25
CA ALA A 534 -8.80 -12.40 -27.43
C ALA A 534 -7.58 -13.20 -26.95
N LEU A 535 -7.78 -14.47 -26.57
CA LEU A 535 -6.69 -15.38 -26.17
C LEU A 535 -5.67 -15.55 -27.31
N LYS A 536 -6.15 -15.73 -28.54
CA LYS A 536 -5.29 -15.86 -29.73
C LYS A 536 -4.57 -14.55 -30.06
N ASP A 537 -5.29 -13.44 -30.06
CA ASP A 537 -4.73 -12.13 -30.44
C ASP A 537 -3.69 -11.67 -29.42
N LEU A 538 -3.95 -11.81 -28.12
CA LEU A 538 -2.97 -11.48 -27.08
C LEU A 538 -1.74 -12.39 -27.10
N ALA A 539 -1.89 -13.68 -27.41
CA ALA A 539 -0.76 -14.59 -27.57
C ALA A 539 0.12 -14.21 -28.78
N LYS A 540 -0.52 -13.78 -29.87
CA LYS A 540 0.17 -13.23 -31.04
C LYS A 540 0.90 -11.94 -30.71
N ASP A 541 0.28 -11.04 -29.96
CA ASP A 541 0.88 -9.78 -29.51
C ASP A 541 2.09 -10.02 -28.61
N CYS A 542 2.02 -10.97 -27.67
CA CYS A 542 3.18 -11.38 -26.86
C CYS A 542 4.36 -11.76 -27.75
N SER A 543 4.12 -12.61 -28.75
CA SER A 543 5.14 -13.08 -29.69
C SER A 543 5.70 -11.95 -30.56
N ALA A 544 4.84 -11.05 -31.04
CA ALA A 544 5.24 -9.87 -31.83
C ALA A 544 6.11 -8.91 -31.01
N HIS A 545 5.87 -8.82 -29.70
CA HIS A 545 6.69 -8.08 -28.76
C HIS A 545 7.90 -8.88 -28.26
N GLY A 546 8.15 -10.11 -28.73
CA GLY A 546 9.30 -10.94 -28.37
C GLY A 546 9.23 -11.57 -26.97
N MET A 547 8.02 -11.74 -26.42
CA MET A 547 7.75 -12.41 -25.14
C MET A 547 7.06 -13.76 -25.38
N GLU A 548 7.16 -14.68 -24.43
CA GLU A 548 6.47 -15.97 -24.49
C GLU A 548 5.11 -15.92 -23.76
N PRO A 549 3.99 -16.23 -24.42
CA PRO A 549 2.74 -16.45 -23.71
C PRO A 549 2.81 -17.75 -22.89
N LEU A 550 2.45 -17.66 -21.60
CA LEU A 550 2.11 -18.81 -20.76
C LEU A 550 0.60 -18.83 -20.58
N VAL A 551 -0.07 -19.83 -21.14
CA VAL A 551 -1.54 -19.94 -21.05
C VAL A 551 -1.92 -20.79 -19.85
N GLU A 552 -2.67 -20.21 -18.91
CA GLU A 552 -3.17 -20.88 -17.71
C GLU A 552 -4.56 -21.49 -17.97
N ILE A 553 -4.72 -22.78 -17.65
CA ILE A 553 -5.96 -23.55 -17.73
C ILE A 553 -6.34 -24.14 -16.37
N HIS A 554 -7.64 -24.25 -16.08
CA HIS A 554 -8.16 -24.79 -14.82
C HIS A 554 -9.00 -26.06 -14.99
N ASP A 555 -9.62 -26.24 -16.17
CA ASP A 555 -10.52 -27.35 -16.45
C ASP A 555 -10.45 -27.78 -17.94
N GLU A 556 -11.18 -28.83 -18.30
CA GLU A 556 -11.20 -29.34 -19.67
C GLU A 556 -11.81 -28.36 -20.68
N ALA A 557 -12.69 -27.46 -20.23
CA ALA A 557 -13.28 -26.44 -21.10
C ALA A 557 -12.23 -25.39 -21.49
N ASP A 558 -11.40 -24.96 -20.54
CA ASP A 558 -10.23 -24.11 -20.78
C ASP A 558 -9.27 -24.77 -21.77
N LEU A 559 -8.95 -26.05 -21.57
CA LEU A 559 -8.07 -26.80 -22.48
C LEU A 559 -8.67 -26.88 -23.89
N ARG A 560 -9.96 -27.22 -24.02
CA ARG A 560 -10.64 -27.27 -25.32
C ARG A 560 -10.57 -25.91 -26.02
N LYS A 561 -10.86 -24.82 -25.31
CA LYS A 561 -10.77 -23.45 -25.85
C LYS A 561 -9.36 -23.11 -26.32
N PHE A 562 -8.33 -23.46 -25.53
CA PHE A 562 -6.93 -23.28 -25.92
C PHE A 562 -6.60 -24.01 -27.24
N LEU A 563 -7.04 -25.26 -27.38
CA LEU A 563 -6.79 -26.08 -28.56
C LEU A 563 -7.56 -25.59 -29.81
N THR A 564 -8.81 -25.13 -29.64
CA THR A 564 -9.67 -24.76 -30.79
C THR A 564 -9.55 -23.29 -31.21
N SER A 565 -9.06 -22.40 -30.35
CA SER A 565 -8.90 -20.96 -30.65
C SER A 565 -7.82 -20.67 -31.72
N GLY A 566 -7.01 -21.65 -32.10
CA GLY A 566 -5.82 -21.45 -32.92
C GLY A 566 -4.64 -20.82 -32.16
N CYS A 567 -4.78 -20.62 -30.84
CA CYS A 567 -3.72 -20.15 -29.95
C CYS A 567 -2.65 -21.23 -29.71
N ALA A 568 -3.02 -22.51 -29.70
CA ALA A 568 -2.11 -23.63 -29.45
C ALA A 568 -0.87 -23.67 -30.37
N GLY A 569 -0.96 -23.18 -31.60
CA GLY A 569 0.21 -23.09 -32.51
C GLY A 569 1.21 -21.99 -32.16
N LEU A 570 0.80 -21.00 -31.36
CA LEU A 570 1.61 -19.85 -30.95
C LEU A 570 2.24 -20.05 -29.56
N VAL A 571 1.71 -20.99 -28.77
CA VAL A 571 2.03 -21.15 -27.36
C VAL A 571 2.83 -22.43 -27.13
N LYS A 572 3.94 -22.29 -26.40
CA LYS A 572 4.76 -23.42 -25.92
C LYS A 572 4.51 -23.77 -24.45
N LEU A 573 4.19 -22.77 -23.63
CA LEU A 573 4.06 -22.88 -22.18
C LEU A 573 2.58 -22.94 -21.80
N VAL A 574 2.17 -24.01 -21.12
CA VAL A 574 0.81 -24.17 -20.60
C VAL A 574 0.87 -24.42 -19.09
N GLY A 575 0.26 -23.52 -18.32
CA GLY A 575 0.11 -23.65 -16.87
C GLY A 575 -1.18 -24.38 -16.53
N ILE A 576 -1.12 -25.40 -15.68
CA ILE A 576 -2.30 -26.05 -15.09
C ILE A 576 -2.42 -25.59 -13.64
N ASN A 577 -3.45 -24.80 -13.35
CA ASN A 577 -3.68 -24.28 -12.00
C ASN A 577 -4.65 -25.19 -11.24
N CYS A 578 -4.14 -25.87 -10.22
CA CYS A 578 -4.91 -26.82 -9.41
C CYS A 578 -5.82 -26.16 -8.36
N ARG A 579 -5.89 -24.82 -8.34
CA ARG A 579 -6.78 -24.08 -7.46
C ARG A 579 -8.11 -23.82 -8.16
N ASP A 580 -9.18 -24.37 -7.61
CA ASP A 580 -10.53 -24.04 -8.05
C ASP A 580 -10.79 -22.55 -7.82
N LEU A 581 -11.11 -21.80 -8.87
CA LEU A 581 -11.36 -20.35 -8.80
C LEU A 581 -12.68 -19.99 -8.10
N ARG A 582 -13.62 -20.93 -7.96
CA ARG A 582 -14.88 -20.78 -7.22
C ARG A 582 -14.67 -21.05 -5.73
N THR A 583 -13.99 -22.14 -5.37
CA THR A 583 -13.84 -22.58 -3.97
C THR A 583 -12.51 -22.19 -3.32
N LEU A 584 -11.49 -21.87 -4.12
CA LEU A 584 -10.08 -21.71 -3.76
C LEU A 584 -9.44 -22.97 -3.13
N ALA A 585 -10.13 -24.11 -3.18
CA ALA A 585 -9.57 -25.40 -2.79
C ALA A 585 -8.52 -25.83 -3.82
N THR A 586 -7.47 -26.48 -3.34
CA THR A 586 -6.43 -27.04 -4.21
C THR A 586 -6.71 -28.53 -4.37
N ASP A 587 -6.94 -28.97 -5.60
CA ASP A 587 -7.14 -30.39 -5.93
C ASP A 587 -6.01 -30.86 -6.86
N LEU A 588 -5.09 -31.63 -6.28
CA LEU A 588 -3.94 -32.17 -7.01
C LEU A 588 -4.32 -33.27 -8.00
N SER A 589 -5.53 -33.85 -7.92
CA SER A 589 -6.00 -34.85 -8.87
C SER A 589 -6.31 -34.26 -10.25
N THR A 590 -6.71 -32.98 -10.30
CA THR A 590 -6.97 -32.22 -11.54
C THR A 590 -5.71 -32.04 -12.39
N LEU A 591 -4.52 -31.98 -11.76
CA LEU A 591 -3.25 -31.82 -12.46
C LEU A 591 -3.00 -32.96 -13.45
N LYS A 592 -3.21 -34.21 -13.01
CA LYS A 592 -2.92 -35.39 -13.82
C LYS A 592 -3.84 -35.51 -15.03
N GLY A 593 -5.15 -35.35 -14.81
CA GLY A 593 -6.14 -35.48 -15.89
C GLY A 593 -5.91 -34.47 -17.03
N LEU A 594 -5.67 -33.19 -16.71
CA LEU A 594 -5.41 -32.18 -17.74
C LEU A 594 -4.03 -32.35 -18.40
N LYS A 595 -3.03 -32.81 -17.65
CA LYS A 595 -1.69 -33.05 -18.20
C LYS A 595 -1.70 -34.17 -19.25
N GLU A 596 -2.45 -35.25 -19.03
CA GLU A 596 -2.57 -36.36 -20.00
C GLU A 596 -3.24 -35.93 -21.31
N LEU A 597 -4.07 -34.89 -21.28
CA LEU A 597 -4.75 -34.35 -22.46
C LEU A 597 -3.93 -33.26 -23.18
N LEU A 598 -2.83 -32.79 -22.60
CA LEU A 598 -1.98 -31.77 -23.22
C LEU A 598 -1.13 -32.37 -24.35
N PRO A 599 -1.00 -31.69 -25.50
CA PRO A 599 -0.10 -32.13 -26.56
C PRO A 599 1.36 -32.23 -26.08
N GLU A 600 2.07 -33.27 -26.52
CA GLU A 600 3.45 -33.56 -26.07
C GLU A 600 4.47 -32.47 -26.43
N ASP A 601 4.19 -31.62 -27.43
CA ASP A 601 5.06 -30.51 -27.80
C ASP A 601 5.01 -29.33 -26.81
N LYS A 602 4.04 -29.35 -25.87
CA LYS A 602 3.83 -28.31 -24.84
C LYS A 602 4.65 -28.58 -23.60
N ILE A 603 5.19 -27.50 -23.05
CA ILE A 603 5.83 -27.47 -21.75
C ILE A 603 4.73 -27.22 -20.71
N ALA A 604 4.48 -28.21 -19.86
CA ALA A 604 3.49 -28.16 -18.81
C ALA A 604 4.07 -27.61 -17.50
N VAL A 605 3.42 -26.58 -16.96
CA VAL A 605 3.78 -25.96 -15.69
C VAL A 605 2.68 -26.24 -14.67
N ALA A 606 2.99 -26.91 -13.57
CA ALA A 606 2.01 -27.08 -12.48
C ALA A 606 1.99 -25.81 -11.60
N GLU A 607 0.81 -25.22 -11.44
CA GLU A 607 0.61 -23.99 -10.66
C GLU A 607 -0.24 -24.24 -9.42
N SER A 608 0.12 -23.55 -8.33
CA SER A 608 -0.48 -23.70 -7.00
C SER A 608 -0.25 -25.08 -6.36
N GLY A 609 -0.57 -25.21 -5.06
CA GLY A 609 -0.58 -26.51 -4.38
C GLY A 609 0.75 -27.06 -3.85
N ILE A 610 1.88 -26.40 -4.12
CA ILE A 610 3.19 -26.76 -3.56
C ILE A 610 3.44 -25.95 -2.28
N GLY A 611 3.37 -26.61 -1.13
CA GLY A 611 3.63 -26.03 0.20
C GLY A 611 5.01 -26.37 0.75
N VAL A 612 5.47 -27.60 0.52
CA VAL A 612 6.76 -28.13 0.97
C VAL A 612 7.45 -28.92 -0.16
N PRO A 613 8.78 -29.17 -0.08
CA PRO A 613 9.49 -29.91 -1.13
C PRO A 613 8.91 -31.30 -1.44
N GLY A 614 8.28 -31.95 -0.46
CA GLY A 614 7.62 -33.25 -0.65
C GLY A 614 6.43 -33.22 -1.60
N ASP A 615 5.78 -32.06 -1.78
CA ASP A 615 4.59 -31.90 -2.62
C ASP A 615 4.93 -31.95 -4.11
N LEU A 616 6.21 -31.76 -4.48
CA LEU A 616 6.66 -31.82 -5.88
C LEU A 616 6.35 -33.16 -6.55
N ARG A 617 6.19 -34.24 -5.79
CA ARG A 617 5.74 -35.54 -6.32
C ARG A 617 4.37 -35.49 -6.98
N ALA A 618 3.50 -34.55 -6.59
CA ALA A 618 2.20 -34.37 -7.24
C ALA A 618 2.33 -33.80 -8.67
N ALA A 619 3.48 -33.18 -8.99
CA ALA A 619 3.80 -32.63 -10.30
C ALA A 619 4.76 -33.52 -11.11
N GLU A 620 4.87 -34.81 -10.76
CA GLU A 620 5.61 -35.78 -11.58
C GLU A 620 5.02 -35.86 -12.99
N GLY A 621 5.88 -35.84 -14.02
CA GLY A 621 5.51 -35.74 -15.43
C GLY A 621 5.23 -34.33 -15.95
N PHE A 622 5.35 -33.29 -15.11
CA PHE A 622 5.40 -31.89 -15.55
C PHE A 622 6.84 -31.45 -15.83
N ASP A 623 6.99 -30.42 -16.65
CA ASP A 623 8.29 -29.84 -16.97
C ASP A 623 8.73 -28.81 -15.93
N ALA A 624 7.77 -28.11 -15.31
CA ALA A 624 8.04 -27.12 -14.28
C ALA A 624 6.93 -27.03 -13.21
N VAL A 625 7.27 -26.44 -12.07
CA VAL A 625 6.34 -25.98 -11.04
C VAL A 625 6.48 -24.48 -10.82
N LEU A 626 5.38 -23.79 -10.54
CA LEU A 626 5.37 -22.41 -10.10
C LEU A 626 5.01 -22.33 -8.61
N VAL A 627 5.95 -21.85 -7.78
CA VAL A 627 5.81 -21.83 -6.33
C VAL A 627 5.89 -20.40 -5.81
N GLY A 628 4.85 -19.94 -5.09
CA GLY A 628 4.78 -18.57 -4.54
C GLY A 628 4.43 -18.52 -3.07
N SER A 629 3.23 -18.95 -2.69
CA SER A 629 2.70 -18.76 -1.32
C SER A 629 3.57 -19.42 -0.23
N ALA A 630 4.20 -20.56 -0.53
CA ALA A 630 5.14 -21.21 0.39
C ALA A 630 6.40 -20.38 0.61
N ILE A 631 6.97 -19.80 -0.45
CA ILE A 631 8.17 -18.96 -0.38
C ILE A 631 7.88 -17.70 0.42
N MET A 632 6.75 -17.04 0.18
CA MET A 632 6.40 -15.78 0.86
C MET A 632 6.13 -15.94 2.37
N ARG A 633 5.78 -17.15 2.81
CA ARG A 633 5.48 -17.48 4.22
C ARG A 633 6.65 -18.13 4.96
N SER A 634 7.72 -18.49 4.26
CA SER A 634 8.86 -19.16 4.87
C SER A 634 9.66 -18.20 5.75
N ASP A 635 10.02 -18.66 6.95
CA ASP A 635 10.99 -17.97 7.81
C ASP A 635 12.41 -18.01 7.21
N ASP A 636 12.68 -19.00 6.35
CA ASP A 636 13.93 -19.12 5.58
C ASP A 636 13.60 -19.42 4.10
N PRO A 637 13.31 -18.38 3.29
CA PRO A 637 13.01 -18.56 1.87
C PRO A 637 14.20 -19.14 1.09
N SER A 638 15.44 -18.87 1.51
CA SER A 638 16.64 -19.32 0.81
C SER A 638 16.78 -20.83 0.91
N ARG A 639 16.64 -21.37 2.12
CA ARG A 639 16.64 -22.81 2.33
C ARG A 639 15.51 -23.49 1.56
N LEU A 640 14.28 -22.97 1.66
CA LEU A 640 13.13 -23.58 1.00
C LEU A 640 13.31 -23.64 -0.53
N VAL A 641 13.73 -22.55 -1.16
CA VAL A 641 13.94 -22.51 -2.62
C VAL A 641 15.04 -23.49 -3.04
N ASN A 642 16.15 -23.56 -2.29
CA ASN A 642 17.22 -24.53 -2.58
C ASN A 642 16.76 -25.99 -2.42
N GLU A 643 15.97 -26.29 -1.38
CA GLU A 643 15.40 -27.63 -1.20
C GLU A 643 14.41 -27.99 -2.32
N LEU A 644 13.55 -27.06 -2.74
CA LEU A 644 12.64 -27.25 -3.89
C LEU A 644 13.40 -27.57 -5.17
N VAL A 645 14.44 -26.78 -5.49
CA VAL A 645 15.28 -27.03 -6.67
C VAL A 645 16.01 -28.37 -6.56
N ALA A 646 16.55 -28.71 -5.39
CA ALA A 646 17.29 -29.95 -5.19
C ALA A 646 16.41 -31.20 -5.29
N VAL A 647 15.15 -31.12 -4.82
CA VAL A 647 14.17 -32.21 -4.97
C VAL A 647 13.66 -32.28 -6.41
N GLY A 648 13.37 -31.14 -7.04
CA GLY A 648 12.94 -31.08 -8.45
C GLY A 648 13.93 -31.77 -9.39
N ARG A 649 15.23 -31.55 -9.18
CA ARG A 649 16.31 -32.22 -9.94
C ARG A 649 16.34 -33.75 -9.83
N ARG A 650 15.76 -34.32 -8.77
CA ARG A 650 15.72 -35.77 -8.55
C ARG A 650 14.45 -36.40 -9.11
N LEU A 651 13.44 -35.60 -9.43
CA LEU A 651 12.23 -36.04 -10.09
C LEU A 651 12.51 -36.03 -11.59
N SER A 652 12.73 -37.23 -12.15
CA SER A 652 12.88 -37.41 -13.60
C SER A 652 11.61 -36.92 -14.30
N SER A 653 11.78 -36.09 -15.34
CA SER A 653 10.70 -35.59 -16.21
C SER A 653 10.10 -36.68 -17.07
#